data_AF-A0A958CWE6-F1
#
_entry.id   AF-A0A958CWE6-F1
#
_cell.length_a   1.000
_cell.length_b   1.000
_cell.length_c   1.000
_cell.angle_alpha   90.00
_cell.angle_beta   90.00
_cell.angle_gamma   90.00
#
_symmetry.space_group_name_H-M   'P 1'
#
loop_
_entity.id
_entity.type
_entity.pdbx_description
1 polymer ?
#
loop_
_entity_poly.entity_id
_entity_poly.type
_entity_poly.pdbx_seq_one_letter_code
_entity_poly.pdbx_strand_id
1 'polypeptide(L)'
;MTPTAPVQVPASKPGRWAIAVLWTMILVSALYFSAVSIRLHEAHRTHKSDLGQIDQAIWNTSQGRFVQETRGEQTLTRLTDHVEPIFAPVSLVFKVWDDVRALLVLQSVLLAIGAWPVYEIALDRLRRRPKRNGRTATQPQDSAAVGSVSPNWTAAAALAFSAAYLLYPAMQAANVAEFHALPLATPLVLVALLAAQRRRWGWFALTALLVAGVQEGTALLATMLGFYAMAIGGLAWWRSRKSGEASRPAVVWPILLGSVVVAASLAWFYMSTFVIIPAYAAQTYGLGESPYVARYGALGSSFNDVVVSIFTRPGLVLQIVAEPLRLRYLFVLLAPFGFLSLAAPEILLLAAPLLLANLLSAFPFQYSGLLHYSAPLAAYAAVAAIVGAQRLRSLGRLASVGLHNHRIWRAHRRLVFLIAYLLVWSIGCQIAFGFTPIGHYFQYYWASPTAHDRLLARFEAQIPVDAPLSVMPALHPHLSHRQSIYQFPVVADSQYVLLDVAAQSGWAVHPQEMRNTVDESLASGNWTVQDGADGYLLLHRLDPASNETPVTTFPAEFFSFAQADGQPQYPTDITFGGKLRLVGYDIIDNTEWRQTGVRLYWQALEPLPADLQLYAAFVTPDGETVDSSEMRPLIQPIWYAPSEWPVGETIVTHKLPWSLPKEWALGAGAFQGDTWESGARWSVNAAGNVAVIDNNSLALAGIWERDHNELTPATEQPLLEPADELFSGDGWNVQLTGIQAPDRIAPGQDVPIVLQWQSDGPAPRDYNMFVHIVDSHGGKVAQADGPPTHFGQYVTSQWQAGEPVISAHRIPLPADLPPDHYSIVVGWYYWETLERLAHMTDAGELEGDAATVGRLAVDPTAAPSPDLTCAIIPDSCTSQ
;
A
#
# COMPACT_ATOMS: atom_id res chain seq x y z
N MET A 1 50.25 -15.36 54.12
CA MET A 1 50.01 -15.41 52.66
C MET A 1 48.71 -14.68 52.39
N THR A 2 48.81 -13.43 51.93
CA THR A 2 47.67 -12.60 51.52
C THR A 2 47.14 -13.06 50.16
N PRO A 3 45.82 -13.18 49.97
CA PRO A 3 45.25 -13.48 48.66
C PRO A 3 45.43 -12.25 47.76
N THR A 4 46.25 -12.40 46.71
CA THR A 4 46.40 -11.39 45.66
C THR A 4 45.07 -11.21 44.92
N ALA A 5 44.55 -9.99 44.93
CA ALA A 5 43.38 -9.60 44.17
C ALA A 5 43.56 -9.91 42.67
N PRO A 6 42.53 -10.39 41.96
CA PRO A 6 42.62 -10.63 40.53
C PRO A 6 42.78 -9.29 39.81
N VAL A 7 43.92 -9.10 39.14
CA VAL A 7 44.19 -7.96 38.26
C VAL A 7 43.16 -7.97 37.12
N GLN A 8 42.22 -7.03 37.15
CA GLN A 8 41.33 -6.75 36.01
C GLN A 8 42.17 -6.09 34.91
N VAL A 9 42.54 -6.86 33.88
CA VAL A 9 43.08 -6.28 32.64
C VAL A 9 41.95 -5.45 32.01
N PRO A 10 42.12 -4.13 31.78
CA PRO A 10 41.08 -3.31 31.17
C PRO A 10 40.80 -3.85 29.77
N ALA A 11 39.56 -4.27 29.51
CA ALA A 11 39.13 -4.53 28.14
C ALA A 11 39.32 -3.25 27.33
N SER A 12 40.19 -3.27 26.33
CA SER A 12 40.42 -2.13 25.44
C SER A 12 39.07 -1.60 24.95
N LYS A 13 38.71 -0.39 25.37
CA LYS A 13 37.46 0.28 24.93
C LYS A 13 37.44 0.30 23.39
N PRO A 14 36.26 0.16 22.75
CA PRO A 14 36.19 0.36 21.30
C PRO A 14 36.82 1.72 20.95
N GLY A 15 37.49 1.82 19.82
CA GLY A 15 38.07 3.10 19.39
C GLY A 15 36.99 4.17 19.31
N ARG A 16 37.30 5.41 19.70
CA ARG A 16 36.36 6.55 19.66
C ARG A 16 35.68 6.72 18.29
N TRP A 17 36.36 6.29 17.22
CA TRP A 17 35.85 6.25 15.85
C TRP A 17 34.53 5.47 15.71
N ALA A 18 34.39 4.30 16.35
CA ALA A 18 33.22 3.44 16.14
C ALA A 18 31.96 4.07 16.74
N ILE A 19 32.11 4.73 17.90
CA ILE A 19 31.03 5.49 18.53
C ILE A 19 30.64 6.68 17.67
N ALA A 20 31.63 7.41 17.11
CA ALA A 20 31.36 8.52 16.21
C ALA A 20 30.60 8.06 14.95
N VAL A 21 31.02 6.95 14.34
CA VAL A 21 30.33 6.36 13.17
C VAL A 21 28.90 5.95 13.52
N LEU A 22 28.68 5.27 14.66
CA LEU A 22 27.34 4.88 15.11
C LEU A 22 26.40 6.09 15.23
N TRP A 23 26.82 7.13 15.96
CA TRP A 23 25.99 8.32 16.14
C TRP A 23 25.80 9.11 14.85
N THR A 24 26.76 9.09 13.95
CA THR A 24 26.60 9.66 12.60
C THR A 24 25.52 8.90 11.82
N MET A 25 25.54 7.57 11.84
CA MET A 25 24.51 6.75 11.17
C MET A 25 23.11 7.02 11.76
N ILE A 26 23.00 7.10 13.09
CA ILE A 26 21.74 7.42 13.78
C ILE A 26 21.25 8.81 13.37
N LEU A 27 22.13 9.82 13.41
CA LEU A 27 21.78 11.19 13.05
C LEU A 27 21.33 11.29 11.58
N VAL A 28 22.09 10.70 10.66
CA VAL A 28 21.75 10.70 9.23
C VAL A 28 20.41 10.02 8.98
N SER A 29 20.16 8.86 9.59
CA SER A 29 18.88 8.16 9.45
C SER A 29 17.72 8.97 10.03
N ALA A 30 17.89 9.56 11.21
CA ALA A 30 16.86 10.37 11.85
C ALA A 30 16.52 11.61 11.01
N LEU A 31 17.54 12.35 10.55
CA LEU A 31 17.37 13.53 9.70
C LEU A 31 16.74 13.18 8.35
N TYR A 32 17.18 12.11 7.71
CA TYR A 32 16.63 11.67 6.42
C TYR A 32 15.14 11.33 6.54
N PHE A 33 14.75 10.43 7.46
CA PHE A 33 13.35 10.04 7.59
C PHE A 33 12.47 11.15 8.14
N SER A 34 13.00 12.02 9.01
CA SER A 34 12.29 13.24 9.41
C SER A 34 11.98 14.13 8.19
N ALA A 35 12.97 14.36 7.33
CA ALA A 35 12.79 15.17 6.13
C ALA A 35 11.82 14.52 5.13
N VAL A 36 11.88 13.19 4.94
CA VAL A 36 10.94 12.47 4.05
C VAL A 36 9.51 12.58 4.58
N SER A 37 9.27 12.27 5.86
CA SER A 37 7.92 12.32 6.44
C SER A 37 7.36 13.74 6.46
N ILE A 38 8.18 14.76 6.72
CA ILE A 38 7.76 16.18 6.63
C ILE A 38 7.42 16.55 5.19
N ARG A 39 8.20 16.12 4.19
CA ARG A 39 7.90 16.39 2.77
C ARG A 39 6.60 15.73 2.31
N LEU A 40 6.30 14.53 2.80
CA LEU A 40 5.02 13.86 2.54
C LEU A 40 3.86 14.68 3.13
N HIS A 41 4.02 15.18 4.35
CA HIS A 41 3.04 16.05 5.00
C HIS A 41 2.87 17.37 4.22
N GLU A 42 3.96 18.09 3.92
CA GLU A 42 3.93 19.35 3.17
C GLU A 42 3.42 19.22 1.72
N ALA A 43 3.37 18.00 1.17
CA ALA A 43 2.78 17.71 -0.13
C ALA A 43 1.35 17.14 -0.03
N HIS A 44 0.69 17.31 1.13
CA HIS A 44 -0.68 16.86 1.41
C HIS A 44 -0.91 15.34 1.22
N ARG A 45 0.14 14.54 1.45
CA ARG A 45 0.09 13.07 1.38
C ARG A 45 -0.06 12.39 2.73
N THR A 46 -0.41 13.16 3.76
CA THR A 46 -0.80 12.66 5.08
C THR A 46 -2.30 12.81 5.29
N HIS A 47 -2.95 11.88 5.98
CA HIS A 47 -4.41 11.85 6.01
C HIS A 47 -4.98 11.83 7.43
N LYS A 48 -6.27 12.18 7.56
CA LYS A 48 -7.01 12.08 8.82
C LYS A 48 -6.92 10.69 9.46
N SER A 49 -7.17 9.63 8.68
CA SER A 49 -7.34 8.27 9.19
C SER A 49 -6.11 7.70 9.89
N ASP A 50 -4.92 8.23 9.61
CA ASP A 50 -3.68 7.81 10.26
C ASP A 50 -3.14 8.98 11.11
N LEU A 51 -2.49 9.98 10.51
CA LEU A 51 -1.84 11.07 11.25
C LEU A 51 -2.83 11.98 11.96
N GLY A 52 -3.85 12.48 11.26
CA GLY A 52 -4.67 13.59 11.76
C GLY A 52 -5.47 13.25 13.03
N GLN A 53 -6.05 12.06 13.11
CA GLN A 53 -6.78 11.62 14.31
C GLN A 53 -5.83 11.32 15.48
N ILE A 54 -4.66 10.74 15.21
CA ILE A 54 -3.67 10.41 16.25
C ILE A 54 -3.03 11.69 16.80
N ASP A 55 -2.67 12.62 15.91
CA ASP A 55 -2.16 13.94 16.27
C ASP A 55 -3.15 14.70 17.14
N GLN A 56 -4.43 14.79 16.72
CA GLN A 56 -5.46 15.45 17.52
C GLN A 56 -5.59 14.81 18.91
N ALA A 57 -5.59 13.48 19.00
CA ALA A 57 -5.68 12.76 20.28
C ALA A 57 -4.49 13.07 21.22
N ILE A 58 -3.28 13.13 20.68
CA ILE A 58 -2.06 13.47 21.44
C ILE A 58 -2.06 14.96 21.81
N TRP A 59 -2.49 15.83 20.90
CA TRP A 59 -2.57 17.26 21.15
C TRP A 59 -3.58 17.55 22.26
N ASN A 60 -4.79 16.98 22.19
CA ASN A 60 -5.80 17.08 23.25
C ASN A 60 -5.27 16.56 24.58
N THR A 61 -4.46 15.49 24.58
CA THR A 61 -3.80 14.99 25.79
C THR A 61 -2.88 16.04 26.41
N SER A 62 -2.12 16.78 25.59
CA SER A 62 -1.26 17.89 26.04
C SER A 62 -2.04 19.06 26.65
N GLN A 63 -3.33 19.16 26.34
CA GLN A 63 -4.29 20.16 26.83
C GLN A 63 -5.14 19.63 28.01
N GLY A 64 -4.87 18.43 28.52
CA GLY A 64 -5.59 17.84 29.65
C GLY A 64 -6.83 17.02 29.28
N ARG A 65 -7.10 16.82 27.99
CA ARG A 65 -8.19 16.00 27.44
C ARG A 65 -7.62 14.69 26.91
N PHE A 66 -7.45 13.71 27.78
CA PHE A 66 -6.73 12.48 27.46
C PHE A 66 -7.36 11.71 26.27
N VAL A 67 -6.59 11.57 25.18
CA VAL A 67 -6.90 10.85 23.93
C VAL A 67 -8.27 11.13 23.32
N GLN A 68 -8.74 12.37 23.46
CA GLN A 68 -10.00 12.84 22.87
C GLN A 68 -9.78 13.20 21.39
N GLU A 69 -10.69 12.80 20.51
CA GLU A 69 -10.63 13.07 19.06
C GLU A 69 -12.03 13.39 18.51
N THR A 70 -12.08 13.98 17.31
CA THR A 70 -13.34 14.23 16.58
C THR A 70 -13.59 13.13 15.56
N ARG A 71 -14.77 12.51 15.63
CA ARG A 71 -15.16 11.43 14.71
C ARG A 71 -16.64 11.48 14.40
N GLY A 72 -16.97 11.53 13.11
CA GLY A 72 -18.32 11.92 12.68
C GLY A 72 -18.64 13.32 13.22
N GLU A 73 -19.85 13.52 13.70
CA GLU A 73 -20.31 14.77 14.31
C GLU A 73 -19.94 14.91 15.80
N GLN A 74 -19.30 13.91 16.39
CA GLN A 74 -19.12 13.80 17.82
C GLN A 74 -17.66 13.96 18.23
N THR A 75 -17.46 14.41 19.47
CA THR A 75 -16.16 14.29 20.12
C THR A 75 -16.14 13.00 20.93
N LEU A 76 -15.24 12.10 20.56
CA LEU A 76 -15.12 10.75 21.09
C LEU A 76 -13.74 10.55 21.73
N THR A 77 -13.53 9.35 22.27
CA THR A 77 -12.24 8.94 22.83
C THR A 77 -11.64 7.84 21.97
N ARG A 78 -10.33 7.89 21.76
CA ARG A 78 -9.60 6.85 21.03
C ARG A 78 -9.65 5.47 21.72
N LEU A 79 -10.08 5.42 22.99
CA LEU A 79 -10.31 4.20 23.76
C LEU A 79 -11.37 3.28 23.17
N THR A 80 -12.15 3.74 22.18
CA THR A 80 -13.05 2.91 21.36
C THR A 80 -12.31 1.87 20.51
N ASP A 81 -11.06 2.18 20.11
CA ASP A 81 -10.29 1.38 19.16
C ASP A 81 -8.97 0.89 19.77
N HIS A 82 -8.28 1.76 20.52
CA HIS A 82 -6.95 1.50 21.07
C HIS A 82 -6.75 2.07 22.46
N VAL A 83 -5.90 1.42 23.27
CA VAL A 83 -5.48 1.90 24.59
C VAL A 83 -3.97 2.16 24.57
N GLU A 84 -3.59 3.43 24.41
CA GLU A 84 -2.20 3.86 24.20
C GLU A 84 -1.71 4.84 25.29
N PRO A 85 -1.45 4.38 26.53
CA PRO A 85 -0.92 5.24 27.60
C PRO A 85 0.37 5.99 27.25
N ILE A 86 1.16 5.46 26.31
CA ILE A 86 2.37 6.11 25.80
C ILE A 86 2.10 7.50 25.21
N PHE A 87 0.88 7.81 24.80
CA PHE A 87 0.52 9.14 24.32
C PHE A 87 0.60 10.23 25.40
N ALA A 88 0.44 9.88 26.68
CA ALA A 88 0.63 10.85 27.77
C ALA A 88 2.04 11.48 27.76
N PRO A 89 3.15 10.71 27.86
CA PRO A 89 4.48 11.28 27.75
C PRO A 89 4.83 11.79 26.35
N VAL A 90 4.30 11.19 25.28
CA VAL A 90 4.53 11.69 23.90
C VAL A 90 3.95 13.08 23.71
N SER A 91 2.79 13.38 24.29
CA SER A 91 2.14 14.70 24.18
C SER A 91 2.97 15.87 24.73
N LEU A 92 3.99 15.59 25.55
CA LEU A 92 4.93 16.60 26.02
C LEU A 92 5.79 17.19 24.89
N VAL A 93 5.87 16.54 23.73
CA VAL A 93 6.59 17.07 22.56
C VAL A 93 5.99 18.41 22.10
N PHE A 94 4.66 18.57 22.23
CA PHE A 94 3.96 19.81 21.88
C PHE A 94 4.25 20.97 22.84
N LYS A 95 4.84 20.70 24.02
CA LYS A 95 5.38 21.78 24.87
C LYS A 95 6.70 22.36 24.35
N VAL A 96 7.36 21.67 23.42
CA VAL A 96 8.60 22.12 22.77
C VAL A 96 8.30 22.68 21.38
N TRP A 97 7.47 21.98 20.61
CA TRP A 97 7.05 22.37 19.27
C TRP A 97 5.61 21.93 19.05
N ASP A 98 4.67 22.88 19.15
CA ASP A 98 3.23 22.66 18.98
C ASP A 98 2.88 22.58 17.49
N ASP A 99 3.26 21.46 16.87
CA ASP A 99 3.07 21.19 15.45
C ASP A 99 3.12 19.68 15.20
N VAL A 100 2.26 19.15 14.33
CA VAL A 100 2.18 17.72 13.99
C VAL A 100 3.52 17.14 13.51
N ARG A 101 4.36 17.95 12.85
CA ARG A 101 5.70 17.54 12.37
C ARG A 101 6.61 17.11 13.53
N ALA A 102 6.37 17.60 14.74
CA ALA A 102 7.09 17.17 15.94
C ALA A 102 6.93 15.66 16.21
N LEU A 103 5.75 15.09 15.92
CA LEU A 103 5.50 13.65 16.05
C LEU A 103 6.28 12.84 15.00
N LEU A 104 6.30 13.30 13.75
CA LEU A 104 7.03 12.65 12.65
C LEU A 104 8.55 12.60 12.95
N VAL A 105 9.10 13.71 13.46
CA VAL A 105 10.50 13.78 13.90
C VAL A 105 10.75 12.87 15.10
N LEU A 106 9.86 12.89 16.11
CA LEU A 106 10.00 12.07 17.30
C LEU A 106 10.06 10.58 16.96
N GLN A 107 9.15 10.09 16.12
CA GLN A 107 9.16 8.69 15.65
C GLN A 107 10.47 8.36 14.93
N SER A 108 10.89 9.19 13.98
CA SER A 108 12.15 9.01 13.24
C SER A 108 13.38 8.91 14.15
N VAL A 109 13.46 9.79 15.15
CA VAL A 109 14.55 9.80 16.14
C VAL A 109 14.50 8.56 17.03
N LEU A 110 13.33 8.17 17.53
CA LEU A 110 13.16 7.01 18.40
C LEU A 110 13.43 5.68 17.67
N LEU A 111 13.07 5.57 16.40
CA LEU A 111 13.43 4.42 15.59
C LEU A 111 14.93 4.39 15.31
N ALA A 112 15.54 5.51 14.92
CA ALA A 112 16.97 5.58 14.64
C ALA A 112 17.84 5.27 15.87
N ILE A 113 17.47 5.78 17.06
CA ILE A 113 18.24 5.55 18.30
C ILE A 113 18.24 4.06 18.72
N GLY A 114 17.30 3.25 18.22
CA GLY A 114 17.30 1.80 18.35
C GLY A 114 18.59 1.13 17.84
N ALA A 115 19.33 1.77 16.93
CA ALA A 115 20.61 1.25 16.45
C ALA A 115 21.69 1.19 17.55
N TRP A 116 21.58 2.03 18.60
CA TRP A 116 22.50 2.02 19.74
C TRP A 116 22.43 0.72 20.57
N PRO A 117 21.26 0.28 21.08
CA PRO A 117 21.18 -0.99 21.77
C PRO A 117 21.53 -2.18 20.87
N VAL A 118 21.23 -2.15 19.57
CA VAL A 118 21.72 -3.16 18.61
C VAL A 118 23.26 -3.23 18.60
N TYR A 119 23.94 -2.09 18.52
CA TYR A 119 25.40 -2.00 18.57
C TYR A 119 25.96 -2.57 19.88
N GLU A 120 25.41 -2.14 21.02
CA GLU A 120 25.87 -2.57 22.34
C GLU A 120 25.66 -4.08 22.55
N ILE A 121 24.51 -4.62 22.13
CA ILE A 121 24.22 -6.05 22.19
C ILE A 121 25.22 -6.82 21.32
N ALA A 122 25.44 -6.39 20.07
CA ALA A 122 26.37 -7.01 19.13
C ALA A 122 27.81 -6.97 19.65
N LEU A 123 28.25 -5.82 20.16
CA LEU A 123 29.59 -5.63 20.69
C LEU A 123 29.85 -6.57 21.88
N ASP A 124 28.94 -6.63 22.83
CA ASP A 124 29.04 -7.49 24.02
C ASP A 124 29.05 -8.99 23.63
N ARG A 125 28.20 -9.39 22.67
CA ARG A 125 28.05 -10.79 22.24
C ARG A 125 29.23 -11.28 21.40
N LEU A 126 29.70 -10.47 20.45
CA LEU A 126 30.77 -10.84 19.54
C LEU A 126 32.16 -10.78 20.20
N ARG A 127 32.31 -10.05 21.31
CA ARG A 127 33.52 -10.04 22.17
C ARG A 127 33.64 -11.27 23.06
N ARG A 128 32.53 -11.81 23.57
CA ARG A 128 32.53 -12.96 24.47
C ARG A 128 33.09 -14.20 23.78
N ARG A 129 34.15 -14.81 24.35
CA ARG A 129 34.63 -16.13 23.91
C ARG A 129 33.62 -17.22 24.31
N PRO A 130 33.23 -18.15 23.42
CA PRO A 130 32.49 -19.33 23.83
C PRO A 130 33.34 -20.18 24.77
N LYS A 131 32.75 -20.66 25.88
CA LYS A 131 33.42 -21.56 26.84
C LYS A 131 33.85 -22.86 26.12
N ARG A 132 35.10 -23.28 26.29
CA ARG A 132 35.62 -24.58 25.82
C ARG A 132 35.55 -25.58 26.98
N ASN A 133 34.85 -26.71 26.78
CA ASN A 133 34.83 -27.93 27.62
C ASN A 133 35.20 -27.76 29.10
N GLY A 134 34.34 -27.13 29.90
CA GLY A 134 34.29 -27.32 31.36
C GLY A 134 35.54 -26.99 32.21
N ARG A 135 36.68 -26.64 31.63
CA ARG A 135 37.91 -26.31 32.36
C ARG A 135 38.08 -24.80 32.45
N THR A 136 37.98 -24.30 33.68
CA THR A 136 38.44 -22.97 34.08
C THR A 136 39.93 -22.85 33.77
N ALA A 137 40.31 -21.80 33.04
CA ALA A 137 41.72 -21.45 32.87
C ALA A 137 42.23 -20.96 34.23
N THR A 138 43.01 -21.79 34.92
CA THR A 138 43.50 -21.55 36.30
C THR A 138 44.83 -20.82 36.36
N GLN A 139 45.36 -20.29 35.24
CA GLN A 139 46.60 -19.49 35.26
C GLN A 139 46.49 -18.15 34.53
N PRO A 140 46.92 -17.03 35.16
CA PRO A 140 46.91 -15.71 34.53
C PRO A 140 47.87 -15.58 33.33
N GLN A 141 48.90 -16.41 33.22
CA GLN A 141 49.96 -16.25 32.22
C GLN A 141 49.61 -16.80 30.82
N ASP A 142 48.63 -17.71 30.70
CA ASP A 142 48.12 -18.19 29.39
C ASP A 142 47.19 -17.18 28.69
N SER A 143 46.78 -16.12 29.41
CA SER A 143 45.80 -15.15 28.91
C SER A 143 46.39 -14.05 28.02
N ALA A 144 47.71 -13.88 28.01
CA ALA A 144 48.38 -12.75 27.35
C ALA A 144 48.82 -13.00 25.89
N ALA A 145 48.86 -14.25 25.39
CA ALA A 145 49.54 -14.54 24.11
C ALA A 145 48.71 -15.26 23.03
N VAL A 146 47.41 -15.54 23.20
CA VAL A 146 46.69 -16.39 22.23
C VAL A 146 45.37 -15.77 21.73
N GLY A 147 45.47 -15.02 20.63
CA GLY A 147 44.41 -14.80 19.63
C GLY A 147 43.12 -14.10 20.07
N SER A 148 43.21 -12.89 20.63
CA SER A 148 42.06 -11.98 20.69
C SER A 148 41.72 -11.51 19.27
N VAL A 149 40.42 -11.51 18.94
CA VAL A 149 39.93 -10.84 17.73
C VAL A 149 40.14 -9.35 17.93
N SER A 150 40.64 -8.64 16.92
CA SER A 150 40.87 -7.20 17.01
C SER A 150 39.60 -6.48 17.52
N PRO A 151 39.73 -5.61 18.54
CA PRO A 151 38.63 -4.77 19.02
C PRO A 151 37.97 -3.96 17.91
N ASN A 152 38.73 -3.54 16.90
CA ASN A 152 38.24 -2.74 15.78
C ASN A 152 37.32 -3.55 14.86
N TRP A 153 37.71 -4.78 14.50
CA TRP A 153 36.85 -5.63 13.64
C TRP A 153 35.58 -6.08 14.36
N THR A 154 35.63 -6.25 15.68
CA THR A 154 34.42 -6.54 16.45
C THR A 154 33.49 -5.33 16.51
N ALA A 155 34.04 -4.12 16.66
CA ALA A 155 33.27 -2.89 16.57
C ALA A 155 32.68 -2.68 15.17
N ALA A 156 33.44 -2.95 14.10
CA ALA A 156 32.95 -2.91 12.72
C ALA A 156 31.80 -3.90 12.47
N ALA A 157 31.90 -5.11 13.00
CA ALA A 157 30.80 -6.08 12.92
C ALA A 157 29.56 -5.64 13.70
N ALA A 158 29.73 -5.00 14.86
CA ALA A 158 28.61 -4.42 15.60
C ALA A 158 27.97 -3.25 14.84
N LEU A 159 28.77 -2.38 14.20
CA LEU A 159 28.28 -1.33 13.32
C LEU A 159 27.51 -1.88 12.13
N ALA A 160 27.94 -3.01 11.54
CA ALA A 160 27.22 -3.65 10.45
C ALA A 160 25.81 -4.13 10.87
N PHE A 161 25.64 -4.63 12.10
CA PHE A 161 24.29 -4.94 12.63
C PHE A 161 23.43 -3.70 12.83
N SER A 162 24.01 -2.61 13.33
CA SER A 162 23.31 -1.33 13.44
C SER A 162 22.95 -0.76 12.07
N ALA A 163 23.82 -0.89 11.07
CA ALA A 163 23.54 -0.51 9.69
C ALA A 163 22.38 -1.34 9.12
N ALA A 164 22.42 -2.67 9.29
CA ALA A 164 21.35 -3.55 8.84
C ALA A 164 20.01 -3.27 9.51
N TYR A 165 20.01 -2.83 10.77
CA TYR A 165 18.80 -2.36 11.46
C TYR A 165 18.24 -1.05 10.89
N LEU A 166 19.10 -0.06 10.62
CA LEU A 166 18.66 1.22 10.02
C LEU A 166 18.23 1.06 8.55
N LEU A 167 18.84 0.11 7.83
CA LEU A 167 18.50 -0.28 6.46
C LEU A 167 17.35 -1.29 6.39
N TYR A 168 16.73 -1.64 7.53
CA TYR A 168 15.68 -2.65 7.56
C TYR A 168 14.38 -2.09 6.93
N PRO A 169 13.88 -2.64 5.81
CA PRO A 169 12.74 -2.06 5.07
C PRO A 169 11.51 -1.75 5.93
N ALA A 170 11.08 -2.67 6.80
CA ALA A 170 9.90 -2.43 7.63
C ALA A 170 10.07 -1.32 8.68
N MET A 171 11.31 -0.99 9.06
CA MET A 171 11.58 0.16 9.92
C MET A 171 11.47 1.47 9.16
N GLN A 172 11.82 1.46 7.88
CA GLN A 172 11.71 2.61 6.99
C GLN A 172 10.26 2.83 6.57
N ALA A 173 9.54 1.75 6.25
CA ALA A 173 8.10 1.74 6.02
C ALA A 173 7.35 2.42 7.16
N ALA A 174 7.67 2.09 8.41
CA ALA A 174 7.07 2.73 9.57
C ALA A 174 7.33 4.25 9.66
N ASN A 175 8.43 4.77 9.13
CA ASN A 175 8.68 6.21 9.10
C ASN A 175 7.85 6.93 8.04
N VAL A 176 7.68 6.32 6.87
CA VAL A 176 6.93 6.93 5.74
C VAL A 176 5.43 6.69 5.84
N ALA A 177 4.99 5.72 6.63
CA ALA A 177 3.59 5.40 6.91
C ALA A 177 3.04 6.21 8.09
N GLU A 178 3.28 7.51 8.12
CA GLU A 178 2.75 8.46 9.12
C GLU A 178 3.12 8.10 10.59
N PHE A 179 2.66 8.89 11.57
CA PHE A 179 2.96 8.63 12.99
C PHE A 179 2.05 7.55 13.57
N HIS A 180 2.62 6.57 14.27
CA HIS A 180 1.89 5.51 14.94
C HIS A 180 2.51 5.16 16.30
N ALA A 181 1.69 4.68 17.26
CA ALA A 181 2.21 4.25 18.56
C ALA A 181 3.09 2.99 18.45
N LEU A 182 2.66 2.00 17.67
CA LEU A 182 3.29 0.67 17.61
C LEU A 182 4.81 0.70 17.33
N PRO A 183 5.33 1.50 16.36
CA PRO A 183 6.77 1.64 16.15
C PRO A 183 7.58 2.03 17.40
N LEU A 184 7.00 2.77 18.35
CA LEU A 184 7.67 3.19 19.58
C LEU A 184 8.06 2.01 20.48
N ALA A 185 7.42 0.84 20.32
CA ALA A 185 7.81 -0.37 21.03
C ALA A 185 9.21 -0.87 20.62
N THR A 186 9.65 -0.62 19.39
CA THR A 186 10.91 -1.15 18.84
C THR A 186 12.14 -0.78 19.68
N PRO A 187 12.46 0.51 19.92
CA PRO A 187 13.61 0.87 20.75
C PRO A 187 13.44 0.39 22.20
N LEU A 188 12.22 0.38 22.75
CA LEU A 188 11.96 -0.08 24.11
C LEU A 188 12.25 -1.58 24.28
N VAL A 189 11.85 -2.42 23.32
CA VAL A 189 12.18 -3.85 23.27
C VAL A 189 13.70 -4.04 23.23
N LEU A 190 14.41 -3.28 22.38
CA LEU A 190 15.86 -3.36 22.27
C LEU A 190 16.57 -2.98 23.58
N VAL A 191 16.11 -1.93 24.27
CA VAL A 191 16.65 -1.54 25.57
C VAL A 191 16.34 -2.59 26.63
N ALA A 192 15.14 -3.18 26.64
CA ALA A 192 14.79 -4.26 27.57
C ALA A 192 15.74 -5.46 27.40
N LEU A 193 15.97 -5.90 26.16
CA LEU A 193 16.88 -7.01 25.84
C LEU A 193 18.34 -6.68 26.21
N LEU A 194 18.79 -5.44 25.97
CA LEU A 194 20.11 -4.97 26.41
C LEU A 194 20.25 -4.97 27.94
N ALA A 195 19.22 -4.49 28.65
CA ALA A 195 19.18 -4.45 30.11
C ALA A 195 19.23 -5.86 30.71
N ALA A 196 18.43 -6.80 30.17
CA ALA A 196 18.47 -8.21 30.54
C ALA A 196 19.86 -8.82 30.30
N GLN A 197 20.47 -8.55 29.15
CA GLN A 197 21.83 -9.03 28.82
C GLN A 197 22.90 -8.50 29.81
N ARG A 198 22.75 -7.26 30.26
CA ARG A 198 23.62 -6.62 31.25
C ARG A 198 23.21 -6.91 32.70
N ARG A 199 22.17 -7.73 32.90
CA ARG A 199 21.60 -8.09 34.21
C ARG A 199 21.10 -6.88 35.01
N ARG A 200 20.72 -5.80 34.32
CA ARG A 200 20.11 -4.60 34.91
C ARG A 200 18.60 -4.78 34.97
N TRP A 201 18.14 -5.66 35.85
CA TRP A 201 16.75 -6.13 35.86
C TRP A 201 15.70 -5.06 36.16
N GLY A 202 16.04 -4.03 36.95
CA GLY A 202 15.14 -2.89 37.17
C GLY A 202 14.85 -2.10 35.89
N TRP A 203 15.89 -1.81 35.10
CA TRP A 203 15.74 -1.19 33.78
C TRP A 203 14.96 -2.09 32.81
N PHE A 204 15.25 -3.39 32.82
CA PHE A 204 14.48 -4.36 32.03
C PHE A 204 12.98 -4.30 32.36
N ALA A 205 12.62 -4.36 33.65
CA ALA A 205 11.23 -4.34 34.07
C ALA A 205 10.54 -3.02 33.70
N LEU A 206 11.20 -1.88 33.94
CA LEU A 206 10.69 -0.57 33.55
C LEU A 206 10.40 -0.50 32.04
N THR A 207 11.39 -0.84 31.19
CA THR A 207 11.19 -0.75 29.74
C THR A 207 10.22 -1.78 29.20
N ALA A 208 10.13 -2.99 29.78
CA ALA A 208 9.15 -3.98 29.39
C ALA A 208 7.72 -3.56 29.74
N LEU A 209 7.51 -2.90 30.88
CA LEU A 209 6.21 -2.32 31.23
C LEU A 209 5.87 -1.12 30.35
N LEU A 210 6.86 -0.31 29.93
CA LEU A 210 6.65 0.73 28.92
C LEU A 210 6.26 0.12 27.57
N VAL A 211 6.86 -1.01 27.16
CA VAL A 211 6.39 -1.76 25.97
C VAL A 211 4.92 -2.12 26.13
N ALA A 212 4.48 -2.66 27.27
CA ALA A 212 3.07 -2.99 27.49
C ALA A 212 2.14 -1.76 27.41
N GLY A 213 2.63 -0.57 27.76
CA GLY A 213 1.90 0.69 27.70
C GLY A 213 1.93 1.39 26.34
N VAL A 214 2.58 0.82 25.31
CA VAL A 214 2.57 1.39 23.95
C VAL A 214 1.17 1.28 23.37
N GLN A 215 0.60 0.07 23.40
CA GLN A 215 -0.71 -0.27 22.83
C GLN A 215 -1.18 -1.61 23.41
N GLU A 216 -2.49 -1.89 23.46
CA GLU A 216 -3.06 -3.12 24.03
C GLU A 216 -2.37 -4.41 23.58
N GLY A 217 -2.14 -4.59 22.27
CA GLY A 217 -1.50 -5.79 21.73
C GLY A 217 -0.02 -5.97 22.12
N THR A 218 0.69 -4.87 22.39
CA THR A 218 2.12 -4.90 22.77
C THR A 218 2.34 -5.42 24.19
N ALA A 219 1.29 -5.49 25.02
CA ALA A 219 1.33 -6.15 26.32
C ALA A 219 1.68 -7.65 26.21
N LEU A 220 1.32 -8.32 25.11
CA LEU A 220 1.74 -9.70 24.87
C LEU A 220 3.23 -9.81 24.53
N LEU A 221 3.81 -8.81 23.87
CA LEU A 221 5.26 -8.74 23.64
C LEU A 221 6.03 -8.54 24.95
N ALA A 222 5.53 -7.66 25.82
CA ALA A 222 6.07 -7.46 27.16
C ALA A 222 5.98 -8.75 28.02
N THR A 223 4.87 -9.48 27.92
CA THR A 223 4.69 -10.79 28.56
C THR A 223 5.79 -11.77 28.11
N MET A 224 6.07 -11.85 26.80
CA MET A 224 7.14 -12.71 26.27
C MET A 224 8.52 -12.29 26.77
N LEU A 225 8.80 -10.99 26.90
CA LEU A 225 10.03 -10.50 27.53
C LEU A 225 10.13 -10.95 29.00
N GLY A 226 9.03 -10.92 29.76
CA GLY A 226 8.96 -11.42 31.13
C GLY A 226 9.30 -12.91 31.23
N PHE A 227 8.71 -13.74 30.36
CA PHE A 227 9.06 -15.17 30.27
C PHE A 227 10.53 -15.39 29.89
N TYR A 228 11.09 -14.56 29.00
CA TYR A 228 12.50 -14.60 28.67
C TYR A 228 13.41 -14.35 29.89
N ALA A 229 13.08 -13.35 30.72
CA ALA A 229 13.81 -13.09 31.96
C ALA A 229 13.72 -14.28 32.93
N MET A 230 12.53 -14.85 33.12
CA MET A 230 12.33 -16.04 33.96
C MET A 230 13.13 -17.23 33.44
N ALA A 231 13.17 -17.47 32.13
CA ALA A 231 13.94 -18.55 31.52
C ALA A 231 15.45 -18.38 31.75
N ILE A 232 15.98 -17.17 31.65
CA ILE A 232 17.38 -16.87 32.00
C ILE A 232 17.66 -17.20 33.47
N GLY A 233 16.76 -16.80 34.38
CA GLY A 233 16.88 -17.06 35.81
C GLY A 233 16.79 -18.55 36.16
N GLY A 234 15.84 -19.27 35.57
CA GLY A 234 15.68 -20.72 35.73
C GLY A 234 16.89 -21.50 35.19
N LEU A 235 17.46 -21.08 34.06
CA LEU A 235 18.69 -21.67 33.54
C LEU A 235 19.90 -21.40 34.44
N ALA A 236 19.99 -20.20 35.03
CA ALA A 236 21.02 -19.87 36.01
C ALA A 236 20.88 -20.72 37.28
N TRP A 237 19.64 -20.92 37.75
CA TRP A 237 19.33 -21.79 38.89
C TRP A 237 19.73 -23.24 38.62
N TRP A 238 19.33 -23.79 37.47
CA TRP A 238 19.66 -25.16 37.09
C TRP A 238 21.17 -25.39 36.99
N ARG A 239 21.92 -24.43 36.44
CA ARG A 239 23.39 -24.48 36.41
C ARG A 239 24.00 -24.41 37.80
N SER A 240 23.48 -23.54 38.67
CA SER A 240 23.92 -23.44 40.07
C SER A 240 23.78 -24.76 40.81
N ARG A 241 22.71 -25.51 40.54
CA ARG A 241 22.46 -26.82 41.17
C ARG A 241 23.49 -27.87 40.77
N LYS A 242 24.07 -27.75 39.57
CA LYS A 242 25.12 -28.65 39.05
C LYS A 242 26.54 -28.22 39.43
N SER A 243 26.83 -26.92 39.54
CA SER A 243 28.19 -26.42 39.76
C SER A 243 28.45 -25.85 41.16
N GLY A 244 27.41 -25.68 42.00
CA GLY A 244 27.52 -25.07 43.34
C GLY A 244 27.80 -23.56 43.35
N GLU A 245 27.81 -22.91 42.18
CA GLU A 245 28.57 -21.66 41.97
C GLU A 245 27.77 -20.57 41.22
N ALA A 246 26.49 -20.38 41.56
CA ALA A 246 25.76 -19.17 41.14
C ALA A 246 25.42 -18.29 42.35
N SER A 247 25.63 -16.99 42.21
CA SER A 247 25.22 -16.01 43.20
C SER A 247 23.68 -15.94 43.25
N ARG A 248 23.09 -16.02 44.46
CA ARG A 248 21.62 -15.89 44.68
C ARG A 248 20.95 -14.76 43.87
N PRO A 249 21.53 -13.54 43.75
CA PRO A 249 20.95 -12.46 42.97
C PRO A 249 20.86 -12.74 41.46
N ALA A 250 21.77 -13.56 40.92
CA ALA A 250 21.79 -13.93 39.51
C ALA A 250 20.61 -14.82 39.11
N VAL A 251 19.97 -15.45 40.09
CA VAL A 251 18.80 -16.33 39.92
C VAL A 251 17.51 -15.61 40.29
N VAL A 252 17.47 -14.98 41.47
CA VAL A 252 16.22 -14.47 42.07
C VAL A 252 15.66 -13.28 41.29
N TRP A 253 16.49 -12.27 40.98
CA TRP A 253 16.02 -11.05 40.30
C TRP A 253 15.39 -11.27 38.91
N PRO A 254 15.98 -12.06 37.99
CA PRO A 254 15.34 -12.36 36.71
C PRO A 254 13.97 -13.02 36.84
N ILE A 255 13.83 -13.96 37.80
CA ILE A 255 12.58 -14.67 38.03
C ILE A 255 11.56 -13.71 38.63
N LEU A 256 11.91 -12.99 39.70
CA LEU A 256 11.00 -12.09 40.40
C LEU A 256 10.50 -10.96 39.49
N LEU A 257 11.41 -10.22 38.86
CA LEU A 257 11.03 -9.10 38.00
C LEU A 257 10.42 -9.59 36.68
N GLY A 258 10.83 -10.75 36.17
CA GLY A 258 10.15 -11.41 35.05
C GLY A 258 8.70 -11.76 35.37
N SER A 259 8.43 -12.36 36.53
CA SER A 259 7.07 -12.66 36.99
C SER A 259 6.21 -11.41 37.18
N VAL A 260 6.79 -10.32 37.70
CA VAL A 260 6.08 -9.02 37.82
C VAL A 260 5.69 -8.50 36.44
N VAL A 261 6.60 -8.52 35.47
CA VAL A 261 6.31 -8.09 34.10
C VAL A 261 5.22 -8.96 33.47
N VAL A 262 5.29 -10.29 33.61
CA VAL A 262 4.25 -11.21 33.10
C VAL A 262 2.89 -10.88 33.71
N ALA A 263 2.80 -10.81 35.05
CA ALA A 263 1.54 -10.57 35.74
C ALA A 263 0.94 -9.22 35.37
N ALA A 264 1.74 -8.15 35.39
CA ALA A 264 1.28 -6.80 35.06
C ALA A 264 0.88 -6.68 33.59
N SER A 265 1.65 -7.27 32.67
CA SER A 265 1.36 -7.17 31.23
C SER A 265 0.13 -7.99 30.83
N LEU A 266 -0.07 -9.18 31.41
CA LEU A 266 -1.29 -9.97 31.18
C LEU A 266 -2.53 -9.29 31.78
N ALA A 267 -2.41 -8.72 32.98
CA ALA A 267 -3.49 -7.95 33.59
C ALA A 267 -3.84 -6.72 32.73
N TRP A 268 -2.83 -6.03 32.21
CA TRP A 268 -3.01 -4.87 31.33
C TRP A 268 -3.63 -5.26 29.98
N PHE A 269 -3.16 -6.35 29.34
CA PHE A 269 -3.75 -6.89 28.11
C PHE A 269 -5.23 -7.19 28.32
N TYR A 270 -5.57 -7.88 29.42
CA TYR A 270 -6.95 -8.21 29.74
C TYR A 270 -7.81 -6.97 29.95
N MET A 271 -7.33 -6.03 30.77
CA MET A 271 -8.04 -4.78 31.08
C MET A 271 -8.27 -3.94 29.82
N SER A 272 -7.23 -3.75 29.00
CA SER A 272 -7.34 -2.95 27.77
C SER A 272 -8.26 -3.60 26.74
N THR A 273 -8.09 -4.90 26.48
CA THR A 273 -8.75 -5.61 25.36
C THR A 273 -10.19 -6.02 25.67
N PHE A 274 -10.48 -6.46 26.90
CA PHE A 274 -11.78 -7.04 27.26
C PHE A 274 -12.62 -6.17 28.20
N VAL A 275 -12.06 -5.07 28.72
CA VAL A 275 -12.79 -4.18 29.64
C VAL A 275 -12.89 -2.77 29.07
N ILE A 276 -11.75 -2.11 28.81
CA ILE A 276 -11.72 -0.71 28.36
C ILE A 276 -12.29 -0.58 26.96
N ILE A 277 -11.71 -1.25 25.96
CA ILE A 277 -12.16 -1.13 24.56
C ILE A 277 -13.65 -1.50 24.42
N PRO A 278 -14.14 -2.66 24.88
CA PRO A 278 -15.55 -3.01 24.75
C PRO A 278 -16.50 -2.04 25.46
N ALA A 279 -16.11 -1.46 26.60
CA ALA A 279 -16.96 -0.49 27.31
C ALA A 279 -17.23 0.77 26.46
N TYR A 280 -16.22 1.26 25.73
CA TYR A 280 -16.36 2.43 24.85
C TYR A 280 -16.90 2.06 23.45
N ALA A 281 -16.45 0.92 22.89
CA ALA A 281 -16.89 0.43 21.59
C ALA A 281 -18.37 0.02 21.58
N ALA A 282 -18.89 -0.57 22.66
CA ALA A 282 -20.30 -0.93 22.76
C ALA A 282 -21.21 0.31 22.74
N GLN A 283 -20.78 1.39 23.40
CA GLN A 283 -21.52 2.65 23.42
C GLN A 283 -21.49 3.36 22.04
N THR A 284 -20.38 3.23 21.31
CA THR A 284 -20.15 4.02 20.08
C THR A 284 -20.56 3.25 18.81
N TYR A 285 -20.18 1.99 18.72
CA TYR A 285 -20.35 1.14 17.54
C TYR A 285 -21.40 0.03 17.74
N GLY A 286 -21.93 -0.15 18.96
CA GLY A 286 -22.78 -1.30 19.29
C GLY A 286 -22.04 -2.64 19.29
N LEU A 287 -20.70 -2.62 19.33
CA LEU A 287 -19.86 -3.81 19.29
C LEU A 287 -19.45 -4.24 20.71
N GLY A 288 -19.67 -5.51 21.03
CA GLY A 288 -19.28 -6.10 22.32
C GLY A 288 -17.81 -6.51 22.42
N GLU A 289 -17.01 -6.30 21.37
CA GLU A 289 -15.59 -6.63 21.29
C GLU A 289 -14.84 -5.65 20.37
N SER A 290 -13.52 -5.80 20.29
CA SER A 290 -12.69 -4.95 19.43
C SER A 290 -13.09 -5.08 17.94
N PRO A 291 -13.23 -3.97 17.20
CA PRO A 291 -13.58 -4.01 15.78
C PRO A 291 -12.55 -4.77 14.92
N TYR A 292 -11.32 -4.94 15.41
CA TYR A 292 -10.24 -5.62 14.69
C TYR A 292 -10.33 -7.15 14.70
N VAL A 293 -11.24 -7.75 15.46
CA VAL A 293 -11.48 -9.21 15.44
C VAL A 293 -11.93 -9.68 14.04
N ALA A 294 -12.68 -8.84 13.32
CA ALA A 294 -13.15 -9.13 11.97
C ALA A 294 -12.02 -9.45 10.97
N ARG A 295 -10.79 -8.98 11.23
CA ARG A 295 -9.62 -9.30 10.42
C ARG A 295 -9.23 -10.78 10.47
N TYR A 296 -9.77 -11.57 11.40
CA TYR A 296 -9.44 -12.99 11.56
C TYR A 296 -10.63 -13.91 11.25
N GLY A 297 -11.57 -13.46 10.40
CA GLY A 297 -12.82 -14.16 10.09
C GLY A 297 -12.65 -15.63 9.67
N ALA A 298 -11.55 -15.98 8.98
CA ALA A 298 -11.22 -17.36 8.63
C ALA A 298 -11.08 -18.29 9.85
N LEU A 299 -10.68 -17.74 11.01
CA LEU A 299 -10.49 -18.47 12.25
C LEU A 299 -11.71 -18.39 13.19
N GLY A 300 -12.63 -17.46 12.98
CA GLY A 300 -13.85 -17.36 13.78
C GLY A 300 -14.46 -15.96 13.79
N SER A 301 -15.64 -15.85 14.40
CA SER A 301 -16.41 -14.59 14.50
C SER A 301 -16.19 -13.81 15.79
N SER A 302 -15.44 -14.36 16.76
CA SER A 302 -15.12 -13.71 18.04
C SER A 302 -13.66 -13.94 18.43
N PHE A 303 -13.13 -13.13 19.36
CA PHE A 303 -11.77 -13.32 19.87
C PHE A 303 -11.52 -14.75 20.39
N ASN A 304 -12.49 -15.32 21.12
CA ASN A 304 -12.37 -16.66 21.67
C ASN A 304 -12.35 -17.74 20.57
N ASP A 305 -13.19 -17.59 19.54
CA ASP A 305 -13.22 -18.53 18.42
C ASP A 305 -11.89 -18.54 17.65
N VAL A 306 -11.30 -17.36 17.45
CA VAL A 306 -9.99 -17.20 16.81
C VAL A 306 -8.92 -17.94 17.60
N VAL A 307 -8.85 -17.71 18.93
CA VAL A 307 -7.86 -18.38 19.80
C VAL A 307 -8.07 -19.89 19.83
N VAL A 308 -9.31 -20.37 20.01
CA VAL A 308 -9.62 -21.80 20.01
C VAL A 308 -9.22 -22.44 18.69
N SER A 309 -9.52 -21.79 17.57
CA SER A 309 -9.24 -22.31 16.22
C SER A 309 -7.75 -22.44 15.92
N ILE A 310 -6.90 -21.60 16.50
CA ILE A 310 -5.45 -21.77 16.39
C ILE A 310 -5.01 -23.16 16.88
N PHE A 311 -5.67 -23.68 17.93
CA PHE A 311 -5.34 -24.99 18.52
C PHE A 311 -6.19 -26.15 17.98
N THR A 312 -7.46 -25.91 17.64
CA THR A 312 -8.38 -26.96 17.18
C THR A 312 -8.32 -27.17 15.66
N ARG A 313 -7.85 -26.18 14.90
CA ARG A 313 -7.73 -26.22 13.42
C ARG A 313 -6.30 -25.91 12.95
N PRO A 314 -5.26 -26.65 13.39
CA PRO A 314 -3.87 -26.36 13.02
C PRO A 314 -3.60 -26.53 11.52
N GLY A 315 -4.34 -27.40 10.82
CA GLY A 315 -4.25 -27.54 9.37
C GLY A 315 -4.63 -26.25 8.63
N LEU A 316 -5.68 -25.57 9.10
CA LEU A 316 -6.10 -24.26 8.57
C LEU A 316 -5.04 -23.19 8.86
N VAL A 317 -4.51 -23.14 10.08
CA VAL A 317 -3.41 -22.20 10.43
C VAL A 317 -2.21 -22.38 9.51
N LEU A 318 -1.81 -23.63 9.26
CA LEU A 318 -0.69 -23.94 8.36
C LEU A 318 -1.01 -23.57 6.90
N GLN A 319 -2.24 -23.79 6.44
CA GLN A 319 -2.69 -23.38 5.11
C GLN A 319 -2.56 -21.86 4.94
N ILE A 320 -3.08 -21.08 5.89
CA ILE A 320 -3.04 -19.61 5.84
C ILE A 320 -1.60 -19.09 5.95
N VAL A 321 -0.73 -19.72 6.75
CA VAL A 321 0.70 -19.32 6.85
C VAL A 321 1.49 -19.71 5.61
N ALA A 322 1.12 -20.79 4.93
CA ALA A 322 1.79 -21.28 3.72
C ALA A 322 1.41 -20.52 2.44
N GLU A 323 0.49 -19.56 2.52
CA GLU A 323 0.14 -18.69 1.38
C GLU A 323 1.39 -17.96 0.84
N PRO A 324 1.55 -17.84 -0.50
CA PRO A 324 2.75 -17.27 -1.11
C PRO A 324 3.13 -15.88 -0.58
N LEU A 325 2.14 -14.99 -0.37
CA LEU A 325 2.37 -13.65 0.15
C LEU A 325 2.87 -13.64 1.60
N ARG A 326 2.42 -14.60 2.41
CA ARG A 326 2.85 -14.77 3.81
C ARG A 326 4.26 -15.34 3.91
N LEU A 327 4.61 -16.24 2.99
CA LEU A 327 5.98 -16.74 2.86
C LEU A 327 6.93 -15.64 2.36
N ARG A 328 6.51 -14.82 1.39
CA ARG A 328 7.24 -13.60 0.96
C ARG A 328 7.45 -12.66 2.14
N TYR A 329 6.43 -12.41 2.95
CA TYR A 329 6.53 -11.57 4.14
C TYR A 329 7.58 -12.10 5.14
N LEU A 330 7.56 -13.39 5.45
CA LEU A 330 8.57 -14.02 6.31
C LEU A 330 9.98 -13.90 5.74
N PHE A 331 10.13 -14.04 4.42
CA PHE A 331 11.39 -13.81 3.73
C PHE A 331 11.87 -12.36 3.94
N VAL A 332 11.02 -11.37 3.67
CA VAL A 332 11.33 -9.94 3.80
C VAL A 332 11.69 -9.56 5.24
N LEU A 333 11.13 -10.21 6.25
CA LEU A 333 11.50 -9.98 7.64
C LEU A 333 12.89 -10.55 8.02
N LEU A 334 13.30 -11.67 7.44
CA LEU A 334 14.52 -12.37 7.87
C LEU A 334 15.74 -12.09 6.97
N ALA A 335 15.49 -11.78 5.69
CA ALA A 335 16.51 -11.50 4.69
C ALA A 335 17.41 -10.30 5.01
N PRO A 336 16.95 -9.17 5.62
CA PRO A 336 17.83 -8.02 5.92
C PRO A 336 19.00 -8.35 6.86
N PHE A 337 18.85 -9.40 7.68
CA PHE A 337 19.91 -9.92 8.53
C PHE A 337 20.57 -11.20 7.97
N GLY A 338 20.38 -11.48 6.68
CA GLY A 338 20.89 -12.65 5.98
C GLY A 338 20.48 -13.97 6.64
N PHE A 339 19.25 -14.06 7.15
CA PHE A 339 18.71 -15.25 7.82
C PHE A 339 19.48 -15.69 9.08
N LEU A 340 20.43 -14.90 9.59
CA LEU A 340 21.17 -15.22 10.82
C LEU A 340 20.24 -15.36 12.02
N SER A 341 19.07 -14.69 11.99
CA SER A 341 18.03 -14.76 13.00
C SER A 341 17.51 -16.18 13.23
N LEU A 342 17.49 -17.03 12.20
CA LEU A 342 17.02 -18.42 12.29
C LEU A 342 17.92 -19.29 13.21
N ALA A 343 19.17 -18.90 13.44
CA ALA A 343 20.07 -19.60 14.36
C ALA A 343 19.80 -19.26 15.85
N ALA A 344 18.84 -18.38 16.13
CA ALA A 344 18.36 -18.05 17.48
C ALA A 344 16.83 -18.01 17.56
N PRO A 345 16.14 -19.15 17.29
CA PRO A 345 14.69 -19.19 17.24
C PRO A 345 14.04 -18.83 18.57
N GLU A 346 14.74 -19.03 19.70
CA GLU A 346 14.23 -18.64 21.01
C GLU A 346 14.08 -17.11 21.20
N ILE A 347 14.78 -16.30 20.41
CA ILE A 347 14.62 -14.84 20.40
C ILE A 347 13.49 -14.44 19.45
N LEU A 348 13.35 -15.11 18.30
CA LEU A 348 12.24 -14.90 17.37
C LEU A 348 10.89 -15.27 18.02
N LEU A 349 10.86 -16.31 18.86
CA LEU A 349 9.67 -16.73 19.60
C LEU A 349 9.11 -15.61 20.50
N LEU A 350 9.95 -14.68 20.95
CA LEU A 350 9.48 -13.53 21.75
C LEU A 350 8.58 -12.57 20.96
N ALA A 351 8.70 -12.58 19.63
CA ALA A 351 7.87 -11.80 18.71
C ALA A 351 6.60 -12.56 18.27
N ALA A 352 6.42 -13.81 18.70
CA ALA A 352 5.35 -14.69 18.19
C ALA A 352 3.93 -14.11 18.28
N PRO A 353 3.51 -13.41 19.36
CA PRO A 353 2.17 -12.83 19.40
C PRO A 353 1.90 -11.85 18.25
N LEU A 354 2.82 -10.93 17.98
CA LEU A 354 2.68 -9.95 16.89
C LEU A 354 2.89 -10.61 15.52
N LEU A 355 3.86 -11.53 15.40
CA LEU A 355 4.10 -12.23 14.14
C LEU A 355 2.89 -13.08 13.73
N LEU A 356 2.28 -13.81 14.67
CA LEU A 356 1.08 -14.60 14.41
C LEU A 356 -0.14 -13.73 14.12
N ALA A 357 -0.30 -12.59 14.81
CA ALA A 357 -1.36 -11.63 14.50
C ALA A 357 -1.20 -11.09 13.07
N ASN A 358 0.02 -10.70 12.67
CA ASN A 358 0.28 -10.18 11.33
C ASN A 358 0.13 -11.26 10.26
N LEU A 359 0.62 -12.48 10.52
CA LEU A 359 0.39 -13.62 9.66
C LEU A 359 -1.11 -13.84 9.59
N LEU A 360 -1.80 -14.35 10.60
CA LEU A 360 -3.19 -14.84 10.50
C LEU A 360 -4.27 -13.81 10.11
N SER A 361 -3.94 -12.53 9.96
CA SER A 361 -4.85 -11.49 9.52
C SER A 361 -5.23 -11.63 8.04
N ALA A 362 -6.51 -11.44 7.74
CA ALA A 362 -7.05 -11.25 6.39
C ALA A 362 -6.79 -9.83 5.85
N PHE A 363 -6.24 -8.92 6.66
CA PHE A 363 -5.90 -7.56 6.24
C PHE A 363 -4.46 -7.50 5.68
N PRO A 364 -4.28 -7.36 4.34
CA PRO A 364 -2.98 -7.54 3.69
C PRO A 364 -1.88 -6.61 4.17
N PHE A 365 -2.23 -5.39 4.56
CA PHE A 365 -1.27 -4.42 5.05
C PHE A 365 -0.48 -4.92 6.27
N GLN A 366 -1.03 -5.81 7.11
CA GLN A 366 -0.32 -6.38 8.26
C GLN A 366 0.85 -7.30 7.88
N TYR A 367 0.79 -7.91 6.69
CA TYR A 367 1.85 -8.79 6.17
C TYR A 367 2.45 -8.29 4.84
N SER A 368 2.17 -7.05 4.43
CA SER A 368 2.74 -6.43 3.23
C SER A 368 4.22 -6.03 3.40
N GLY A 369 4.59 -5.59 4.62
CA GLY A 369 5.87 -4.94 4.89
C GLY A 369 5.92 -3.44 4.53
N LEU A 370 4.81 -2.84 4.10
CA LEU A 370 4.74 -1.45 3.61
C LEU A 370 4.26 -0.42 4.64
N LEU A 371 3.64 -0.88 5.74
CA LEU A 371 3.18 -0.02 6.85
C LEU A 371 3.91 -0.33 8.17
N HIS A 372 3.48 0.33 9.24
CA HIS A 372 4.09 0.30 10.57
C HIS A 372 4.00 -1.04 11.33
N TYR A 373 3.12 -1.97 10.93
CA TYR A 373 2.79 -3.21 11.66
C TYR A 373 3.98 -4.13 11.99
N SER A 374 5.05 -4.04 11.22
CA SER A 374 6.23 -4.91 11.32
C SER A 374 7.38 -4.31 12.11
N ALA A 375 7.32 -3.03 12.48
CA ALA A 375 8.44 -2.33 13.10
C ALA A 375 8.98 -3.03 14.38
N PRO A 376 8.14 -3.46 15.34
CA PRO A 376 8.65 -4.13 16.54
C PRO A 376 9.34 -5.46 16.25
N LEU A 377 8.98 -6.15 15.16
CA LEU A 377 9.59 -7.42 14.75
C LEU A 377 11.07 -7.24 14.39
N ALA A 378 11.45 -6.06 13.88
CA ALA A 378 12.85 -5.74 13.55
C ALA A 378 13.78 -5.82 14.77
N ALA A 379 13.30 -5.44 15.97
CA ALA A 379 14.06 -5.54 17.20
C ALA A 379 14.44 -7.00 17.53
N TYR A 380 13.46 -7.90 17.45
CA TYR A 380 13.66 -9.32 17.70
C TYR A 380 14.52 -9.97 16.61
N ALA A 381 14.27 -9.64 15.34
CA ALA A 381 15.07 -10.13 14.21
C ALA A 381 16.54 -9.72 14.34
N ALA A 382 16.83 -8.46 14.70
CA ALA A 382 18.19 -7.95 14.89
C ALA A 382 18.92 -8.66 16.04
N VAL A 383 18.28 -8.79 17.21
CA VAL A 383 18.90 -9.46 18.36
C VAL A 383 19.07 -10.96 18.08
N ALA A 384 18.08 -11.61 17.45
CA ALA A 384 18.19 -13.00 17.02
C ALA A 384 19.38 -13.18 16.07
N ALA A 385 19.56 -12.29 15.09
CA ALA A 385 20.67 -12.35 14.15
C ALA A 385 22.04 -12.22 14.84
N ILE A 386 22.15 -11.33 15.82
CA ILE A 386 23.37 -11.17 16.63
C ILE A 386 23.68 -12.46 17.41
N VAL A 387 22.67 -13.06 18.06
CA VAL A 387 22.83 -14.32 18.81
C VAL A 387 23.17 -15.47 17.85
N GLY A 388 22.52 -15.53 16.71
CA GLY A 388 22.76 -16.52 15.66
C GLY A 388 24.18 -16.44 15.10
N ALA A 389 24.66 -15.24 14.77
CA ALA A 389 26.03 -15.00 14.34
C ALA A 389 27.06 -15.43 15.40
N GLN A 390 26.78 -15.17 16.68
CA GLN A 390 27.63 -15.64 17.77
C GLN A 390 27.71 -17.17 17.81
N ARG A 391 26.57 -17.87 17.63
CA ARG A 391 26.49 -19.35 17.62
C ARG A 391 27.22 -19.95 16.42
N LEU A 392 26.98 -19.45 15.20
CA LEU A 392 27.62 -19.96 13.99
C LEU A 392 29.15 -19.78 14.00
N ARG A 393 29.66 -18.68 14.57
CA ARG A 393 31.10 -18.48 14.78
C ARG A 393 31.72 -19.54 15.71
N SER A 394 30.93 -20.07 16.64
CA SER A 394 31.38 -21.12 17.58
C SER A 394 31.44 -22.51 16.92
N LEU A 395 30.49 -22.84 16.04
CA LEU A 395 30.43 -24.11 15.31
C LEU A 395 31.58 -24.28 14.30
N GLY A 396 31.89 -23.23 13.53
CA GLY A 396 33.00 -23.27 12.56
C GLY A 396 34.40 -23.45 13.20
N ARG A 397 34.53 -23.45 14.54
CA ARG A 397 35.79 -23.82 15.22
C ARG A 397 35.93 -25.33 15.46
N LEU A 398 34.83 -26.07 15.61
CA LEU A 398 34.84 -27.52 15.83
C LEU A 398 35.41 -28.27 14.60
N ALA A 399 35.14 -27.78 13.39
CA ALA A 399 35.68 -28.34 12.15
C ALA A 399 37.15 -28.00 11.84
N SER A 400 37.84 -27.22 12.69
CA SER A 400 39.18 -26.67 12.38
C SER A 400 40.32 -27.21 13.27
N VAL A 401 40.14 -28.40 13.84
CA VAL A 401 41.17 -29.10 14.61
C VAL A 401 42.25 -29.60 13.64
N GLY A 402 43.40 -28.91 13.55
CA GLY A 402 44.54 -29.43 12.79
C GLY A 402 45.68 -28.47 12.38
N LEU A 403 45.51 -27.14 12.36
CA LEU A 403 46.55 -26.22 11.84
C LEU A 403 46.81 -25.03 12.78
N HIS A 404 48.00 -24.99 13.39
CA HIS A 404 48.29 -24.17 14.58
C HIS A 404 48.67 -22.70 14.30
N ASN A 405 49.17 -22.34 13.10
CA ASN A 405 49.78 -21.02 12.87
C ASN A 405 48.90 -19.92 12.21
N HIS A 406 47.66 -20.20 11.76
CA HIS A 406 46.81 -19.19 11.08
C HIS A 406 45.56 -18.75 11.88
N ARG A 407 45.50 -19.00 13.19
CA ARG A 407 44.28 -18.80 14.00
C ARG A 407 43.78 -17.36 14.06
N ILE A 408 44.68 -16.37 14.15
CA ILE A 408 44.31 -14.95 14.21
C ILE A 408 43.76 -14.49 12.86
N TRP A 409 44.45 -14.82 11.77
CA TRP A 409 44.05 -14.49 10.41
C TRP A 409 42.67 -15.09 10.05
N ARG A 410 42.40 -16.34 10.47
CA ARG A 410 41.10 -17.00 10.32
C ARG A 410 39.96 -16.30 11.08
N ALA A 411 40.23 -15.77 12.27
CA ALA A 411 39.19 -15.11 13.07
C ALA A 411 38.81 -13.73 12.50
N HIS A 412 39.77 -13.01 11.92
CA HIS A 412 39.56 -11.76 11.19
C HIS A 412 38.74 -12.01 9.92
N ARG A 413 39.15 -12.99 9.10
CA ARG A 413 38.41 -13.37 7.88
C ARG A 413 36.96 -13.74 8.15
N ARG A 414 36.66 -14.40 9.28
CA ARG A 414 35.26 -14.71 9.67
C ARG A 414 34.42 -13.48 10.00
N LEU A 415 35.00 -12.46 10.64
CA LEU A 415 34.29 -11.22 10.90
C LEU A 415 34.12 -10.38 9.64
N VAL A 416 35.16 -10.29 8.80
CA VAL A 416 35.08 -9.63 7.50
C VAL A 416 34.00 -10.28 6.64
N PHE A 417 33.97 -11.62 6.57
CA PHE A 417 32.93 -12.35 5.87
C PHE A 417 31.54 -12.08 6.46
N LEU A 418 31.38 -12.10 7.79
CA LEU A 418 30.11 -11.78 8.44
C LEU A 418 29.63 -10.37 8.09
N ILE A 419 30.53 -9.39 8.12
CA ILE A 419 30.24 -8.00 7.74
C ILE A 419 29.79 -7.95 6.28
N ALA A 420 30.59 -8.51 5.36
CA ALA A 420 30.27 -8.52 3.94
C ALA A 420 28.94 -9.23 3.66
N TYR A 421 28.72 -10.40 4.25
CA TYR A 421 27.48 -11.16 4.14
C TYR A 421 26.27 -10.35 4.61
N LEU A 422 26.36 -9.75 5.80
CA LEU A 422 25.29 -8.94 6.35
C LEU A 422 25.00 -7.70 5.50
N LEU A 423 26.04 -7.01 5.03
CA LEU A 423 25.88 -5.83 4.18
C LEU A 423 25.32 -6.17 2.80
N VAL A 424 25.74 -7.28 2.18
CA VAL A 424 25.17 -7.72 0.89
C VAL A 424 23.68 -8.00 1.02
N TRP A 425 23.27 -8.73 2.06
CA TRP A 425 21.86 -9.01 2.29
C TRP A 425 21.06 -7.75 2.65
N SER A 426 21.58 -6.92 3.54
CA SER A 426 20.92 -5.69 3.96
C SER A 426 20.79 -4.67 2.82
N ILE A 427 21.84 -4.45 2.03
CA ILE A 427 21.81 -3.54 0.87
C ILE A 427 20.93 -4.13 -0.24
N GLY A 428 20.98 -5.45 -0.48
CA GLY A 428 20.10 -6.12 -1.43
C GLY A 428 18.62 -5.93 -1.06
N CYS A 429 18.27 -6.11 0.22
CA CYS A 429 16.91 -5.84 0.70
C CYS A 429 16.55 -4.35 0.64
N GLN A 430 17.52 -3.45 0.86
CA GLN A 430 17.32 -2.02 0.70
C GLN A 430 16.97 -1.66 -0.74
N ILE A 431 17.66 -2.24 -1.72
CA ILE A 431 17.39 -2.01 -3.14
C ILE A 431 16.01 -2.58 -3.51
N ALA A 432 15.72 -3.80 -3.09
CA ALA A 432 14.48 -4.48 -3.46
C ALA A 432 13.22 -3.94 -2.76
N PHE A 433 13.32 -3.48 -1.50
CA PHE A 433 12.17 -3.17 -0.66
C PHE A 433 12.29 -1.89 0.17
N GLY A 434 13.38 -1.13 0.03
CA GLY A 434 13.66 0.03 0.88
C GLY A 434 13.11 1.36 0.34
N PHE A 435 13.20 2.39 1.19
CA PHE A 435 12.61 3.73 0.99
C PHE A 435 13.67 4.86 0.97
N THR A 436 14.95 4.50 0.87
CA THR A 436 16.05 5.46 0.64
C THR A 436 16.29 5.62 -0.86
N PRO A 437 17.10 6.60 -1.34
CA PRO A 437 17.26 6.86 -2.78
C PRO A 437 17.74 5.69 -3.65
N ILE A 438 18.26 4.63 -3.05
CA ILE A 438 18.68 3.40 -3.75
C ILE A 438 17.62 2.29 -3.72
N GLY A 439 16.52 2.49 -3.01
CA GLY A 439 15.46 1.51 -2.77
C GLY A 439 14.27 1.69 -3.70
N HIS A 440 13.62 0.57 -4.00
CA HIS A 440 12.48 0.48 -4.92
C HIS A 440 11.35 1.48 -4.61
N TYR A 441 10.98 1.63 -3.32
CA TYR A 441 9.84 2.47 -2.96
C TYR A 441 10.15 3.97 -2.92
N PHE A 442 11.41 4.39 -3.13
CA PHE A 442 11.79 5.80 -2.99
C PHE A 442 10.93 6.75 -3.82
N GLN A 443 10.70 6.42 -5.10
CA GLN A 443 9.97 7.27 -6.03
C GLN A 443 8.51 7.53 -5.62
N TYR A 444 7.88 6.59 -4.91
CA TYR A 444 6.49 6.73 -4.49
C TYR A 444 6.32 7.57 -3.22
N TYR A 445 7.37 7.69 -2.40
CA TYR A 445 7.33 8.39 -1.11
C TYR A 445 8.21 9.66 -1.07
N TRP A 446 9.00 9.91 -2.10
CA TRP A 446 9.75 11.16 -2.23
C TRP A 446 8.89 12.24 -2.91
N ALA A 447 7.99 12.86 -2.14
CA ALA A 447 7.16 13.95 -2.63
C ALA A 447 7.89 15.31 -2.57
N SER A 448 7.51 16.22 -3.47
CA SER A 448 7.97 17.61 -3.47
C SER A 448 6.76 18.54 -3.38
N PRO A 449 6.66 19.39 -2.34
CA PRO A 449 5.59 20.36 -2.23
C PRO A 449 5.55 21.28 -3.43
N THR A 450 4.40 21.33 -4.08
CA THR A 450 4.09 22.14 -5.27
C THR A 450 3.79 23.60 -4.89
N ALA A 451 3.55 24.45 -5.89
CA ALA A 451 3.07 25.82 -5.63
C ALA A 451 1.66 25.82 -5.00
N HIS A 452 0.81 24.89 -5.46
CA HIS A 452 -0.52 24.64 -4.94
C HIS A 452 -0.47 24.26 -3.44
N ASP A 453 0.37 23.29 -3.05
CA ASP A 453 0.45 22.84 -1.65
C ASP A 453 0.84 23.98 -0.69
N ARG A 454 1.75 24.87 -1.13
CA ARG A 454 2.19 26.02 -0.32
C ARG A 454 1.10 27.07 -0.13
N LEU A 455 0.04 27.04 -0.92
CA LEU A 455 -1.07 27.98 -0.84
C LEU A 455 -1.92 27.75 0.41
N LEU A 456 -1.90 26.53 1.00
CA LEU A 456 -2.61 26.22 2.23
C LEU A 456 -2.33 27.24 3.36
N ALA A 457 -1.08 27.70 3.49
CA ALA A 457 -0.68 28.69 4.50
C ALA A 457 -1.45 30.03 4.40
N ARG A 458 -1.92 30.42 3.20
CA ARG A 458 -2.78 31.61 2.99
C ARG A 458 -4.13 31.43 3.70
N PHE A 459 -4.70 30.23 3.64
CA PHE A 459 -6.00 29.93 4.22
C PHE A 459 -5.90 29.64 5.72
N GLU A 460 -4.85 28.94 6.16
CA GLU A 460 -4.57 28.71 7.58
C GLU A 460 -4.49 30.03 8.37
N ALA A 461 -3.84 31.06 7.80
CA ALA A 461 -3.69 32.37 8.43
C ALA A 461 -5.01 33.12 8.66
N GLN A 462 -6.09 32.72 7.98
CA GLN A 462 -7.41 33.34 8.08
C GLN A 462 -8.34 32.62 9.07
N ILE A 463 -8.01 31.39 9.46
CA ILE A 463 -8.83 30.58 10.35
C ILE A 463 -8.30 30.76 11.79
N PRO A 464 -9.13 31.21 12.75
CA PRO A 464 -8.71 31.25 14.15
C PRO A 464 -8.29 29.86 14.64
N VAL A 465 -7.18 29.79 15.39
CA VAL A 465 -6.55 28.53 15.82
C VAL A 465 -7.53 27.60 16.54
N ASP A 466 -8.41 28.15 17.38
CA ASP A 466 -9.37 27.38 18.18
C ASP A 466 -10.74 27.19 17.50
N ALA A 467 -10.96 27.74 16.30
CA ALA A 467 -12.26 27.68 15.64
C ALA A 467 -12.59 26.24 15.17
N PRO A 468 -13.78 25.71 15.46
CA PRO A 468 -14.28 24.46 14.89
C PRO A 468 -14.26 24.53 13.36
N LEU A 469 -13.71 23.50 12.72
CA LEU A 469 -13.42 23.52 11.28
C LEU A 469 -13.81 22.18 10.65
N SER A 470 -14.40 22.20 9.46
CA SER A 470 -14.56 21.01 8.63
C SER A 470 -13.60 21.06 7.45
N VAL A 471 -12.84 20.00 7.21
CA VAL A 471 -11.85 19.95 6.13
C VAL A 471 -11.81 18.61 5.40
N MET A 472 -11.20 18.61 4.23
CA MET A 472 -10.85 17.38 3.53
C MET A 472 -9.81 16.53 4.29
N PRO A 473 -9.82 15.20 4.14
CA PRO A 473 -8.92 14.30 4.88
C PRO A 473 -7.43 14.62 4.78
N ALA A 474 -6.97 15.10 3.61
CA ALA A 474 -5.56 15.44 3.38
C ALA A 474 -5.13 16.73 4.11
N LEU A 475 -6.05 17.67 4.33
CA LEU A 475 -5.78 18.92 5.05
C LEU A 475 -5.91 18.75 6.57
N HIS A 476 -6.61 17.72 7.02
CA HIS A 476 -6.89 17.49 8.45
C HIS A 476 -5.64 17.48 9.34
N PRO A 477 -4.53 16.78 9.01
CA PRO A 477 -3.34 16.78 9.87
C PRO A 477 -2.64 18.14 9.99
N HIS A 478 -2.86 19.06 9.03
CA HIS A 478 -2.28 20.40 9.07
C HIS A 478 -2.99 21.31 10.08
N LEU A 479 -4.26 20.99 10.36
CA LEU A 479 -5.17 21.83 11.11
C LEU A 479 -5.67 21.14 12.39
N SER A 480 -5.18 19.94 12.73
CA SER A 480 -5.72 19.10 13.82
C SER A 480 -5.46 19.60 15.24
N HIS A 481 -4.64 20.64 15.42
CA HIS A 481 -4.36 21.26 16.74
C HIS A 481 -5.51 22.15 17.21
N ARG A 482 -6.69 21.55 17.34
CA ARG A 482 -7.93 22.17 17.83
C ARG A 482 -8.86 21.13 18.45
N GLN A 483 -9.79 21.60 19.29
CA GLN A 483 -10.69 20.70 20.01
C GLN A 483 -11.66 19.97 19.07
N SER A 484 -12.18 20.64 18.05
CA SER A 484 -13.14 20.09 17.09
C SER A 484 -12.65 20.31 15.65
N ILE A 485 -12.36 19.21 14.95
CA ILE A 485 -12.07 19.24 13.52
C ILE A 485 -12.79 18.09 12.82
N TYR A 486 -13.65 18.42 11.87
CA TYR A 486 -14.52 17.46 11.18
C TYR A 486 -13.91 17.06 9.85
N GLN A 487 -14.25 15.85 9.40
CA GLN A 487 -13.99 15.44 8.02
C GLN A 487 -15.19 15.83 7.17
N PHE A 488 -14.96 16.69 6.19
CA PHE A 488 -15.96 17.03 5.18
C PHE A 488 -16.48 15.73 4.50
N PRO A 489 -17.82 15.56 4.35
CA PRO A 489 -18.86 16.57 4.27
C PRO A 489 -19.55 16.87 5.61
N VAL A 490 -19.04 16.32 6.71
CA VAL A 490 -19.60 16.63 8.04
C VAL A 490 -19.27 18.07 8.41
N VAL A 491 -20.27 18.94 8.36
CA VAL A 491 -20.13 20.36 8.72
C VAL A 491 -20.41 20.61 10.21
N ALA A 492 -21.37 19.91 10.83
CA ALA A 492 -21.69 20.00 12.26
C ALA A 492 -21.77 21.46 12.80
N ASP A 493 -21.04 21.79 13.87
CA ASP A 493 -20.93 23.13 14.46
C ASP A 493 -19.72 23.93 13.93
N SER A 494 -19.07 23.48 12.85
CA SER A 494 -17.91 24.16 12.27
C SER A 494 -18.21 25.61 11.91
N GLN A 495 -17.31 26.52 12.28
CA GLN A 495 -17.38 27.93 11.89
C GLN A 495 -16.77 28.16 10.50
N TYR A 496 -15.88 27.27 10.09
CA TYR A 496 -15.20 27.32 8.80
C TYR A 496 -15.29 25.97 8.08
N VAL A 497 -15.29 26.01 6.76
CA VAL A 497 -15.08 24.84 5.91
C VAL A 497 -13.91 25.15 4.97
N LEU A 498 -12.88 24.32 4.96
CA LEU A 498 -11.75 24.45 4.03
C LEU A 498 -11.64 23.22 3.14
N LEU A 499 -11.75 23.45 1.83
CA LEU A 499 -11.69 22.42 0.81
C LEU A 499 -10.48 22.66 -0.10
N ASP A 500 -9.94 21.58 -0.64
CA ASP A 500 -8.98 21.56 -1.74
C ASP A 500 -9.57 20.67 -2.86
N VAL A 501 -10.26 21.29 -3.81
CA VAL A 501 -10.95 20.56 -4.88
C VAL A 501 -10.00 20.15 -6.01
N ALA A 502 -8.76 20.66 -5.98
CA ALA A 502 -7.71 20.30 -6.93
C ALA A 502 -6.88 19.09 -6.46
N ALA A 503 -7.03 18.70 -5.19
CA ALA A 503 -6.34 17.56 -4.59
C ALA A 503 -6.40 16.32 -5.48
N GLN A 504 -5.25 15.68 -5.73
CA GLN A 504 -5.17 14.44 -6.51
C GLN A 504 -5.35 13.18 -5.66
N SER A 505 -5.32 13.32 -4.33
CA SER A 505 -5.46 12.23 -3.36
C SER A 505 -6.28 12.64 -2.15
N GLY A 506 -6.79 11.68 -1.39
CA GLY A 506 -7.48 11.95 -0.13
C GLY A 506 -8.95 12.34 -0.28
N TRP A 507 -9.58 12.05 -1.43
CA TRP A 507 -11.02 12.14 -1.60
C TRP A 507 -11.71 11.09 -0.72
N ALA A 508 -12.40 11.52 0.34
CA ALA A 508 -13.27 10.67 1.15
C ALA A 508 -14.75 10.76 0.75
N VAL A 509 -15.06 11.60 -0.24
CA VAL A 509 -16.42 11.93 -0.70
C VAL A 509 -16.40 12.02 -2.21
N HIS A 510 -17.50 11.62 -2.85
CA HIS A 510 -17.64 11.76 -4.29
C HIS A 510 -17.57 13.25 -4.69
N PRO A 511 -16.83 13.64 -5.75
CA PRO A 511 -16.66 15.05 -6.13
C PRO A 511 -18.00 15.81 -6.34
N GLN A 512 -19.01 15.15 -6.91
CA GLN A 512 -20.34 15.75 -7.07
C GLN A 512 -21.04 15.97 -5.73
N GLU A 513 -20.92 15.03 -4.79
CA GLU A 513 -21.52 15.18 -3.46
C GLU A 513 -20.87 16.36 -2.72
N MET A 514 -19.55 16.54 -2.87
CA MET A 514 -18.86 17.70 -2.32
C MET A 514 -19.39 19.02 -2.87
N ARG A 515 -19.57 19.13 -4.18
CA ARG A 515 -20.16 20.30 -4.82
C ARG A 515 -21.58 20.56 -4.32
N ASN A 516 -22.42 19.53 -4.28
CA ASN A 516 -23.79 19.62 -3.78
C ASN A 516 -23.84 20.12 -2.33
N THR A 517 -22.98 19.60 -1.44
CA THR A 517 -22.90 20.06 -0.05
C THR A 517 -22.49 21.53 0.07
N VAL A 518 -21.56 22.00 -0.79
CA VAL A 518 -21.20 23.44 -0.83
C VAL A 518 -22.37 24.29 -1.31
N ASP A 519 -23.04 23.89 -2.38
CA ASP A 519 -24.18 24.63 -2.93
C ASP A 519 -25.35 24.69 -1.92
N GLU A 520 -25.65 23.57 -1.25
CA GLU A 520 -26.64 23.52 -0.17
C GLU A 520 -26.26 24.43 1.01
N SER A 521 -24.97 24.45 1.38
CA SER A 521 -24.46 25.31 2.46
C SER A 521 -24.62 26.78 2.11
N LEU A 522 -24.24 27.20 0.90
CA LEU A 522 -24.39 28.58 0.42
C LEU A 522 -25.87 28.97 0.24
N ALA A 523 -26.69 28.07 -0.30
CA ALA A 523 -28.14 28.29 -0.49
C ALA A 523 -28.90 28.44 0.82
N SER A 524 -28.38 27.88 1.93
CA SER A 524 -28.96 28.08 3.26
C SER A 524 -28.93 29.54 3.75
N GLY A 525 -28.07 30.38 3.15
CA GLY A 525 -27.85 31.76 3.57
C GLY A 525 -27.02 31.91 4.86
N ASN A 526 -26.62 30.80 5.50
CA ASN A 526 -25.81 30.82 6.72
C ASN A 526 -24.31 30.81 6.46
N TRP A 527 -23.87 30.68 5.21
CA TRP A 527 -22.48 30.55 4.83
C TRP A 527 -22.12 31.54 3.73
N THR A 528 -20.91 32.08 3.81
CA THR A 528 -20.33 32.95 2.79
C THR A 528 -19.00 32.37 2.31
N VAL A 529 -18.71 32.55 1.03
CA VAL A 529 -17.35 32.39 0.48
C VAL A 529 -16.49 33.49 1.08
N GLN A 530 -15.42 33.12 1.79
CA GLN A 530 -14.48 34.07 2.39
C GLN A 530 -13.26 34.28 1.50
N ASP A 531 -12.69 33.21 0.97
CA ASP A 531 -11.52 33.24 0.08
C ASP A 531 -11.52 32.01 -0.84
N GLY A 532 -10.82 32.10 -1.96
CA GLY A 532 -10.64 30.99 -2.88
C GLY A 532 -9.52 31.26 -3.88
N ALA A 533 -8.67 30.26 -4.10
CA ALA A 533 -7.54 30.34 -5.01
C ALA A 533 -7.05 28.94 -5.36
N ASP A 534 -6.82 28.67 -6.65
CA ASP A 534 -6.25 27.42 -7.15
C ASP A 534 -6.93 26.16 -6.61
N GLY A 535 -8.26 26.12 -6.60
CA GLY A 535 -9.04 24.99 -6.10
C GLY A 535 -9.19 24.92 -4.57
N TYR A 536 -8.50 25.76 -3.81
CA TYR A 536 -8.86 25.95 -2.40
C TYR A 536 -10.10 26.82 -2.26
N LEU A 537 -11.02 26.39 -1.40
CA LEU A 537 -12.22 27.14 -1.06
C LEU A 537 -12.38 27.24 0.46
N LEU A 538 -12.44 28.46 0.97
CA LEU A 538 -12.70 28.74 2.38
C LEU A 538 -14.10 29.34 2.54
N LEU A 539 -14.96 28.63 3.26
CA LEU A 539 -16.28 29.12 3.67
C LEU A 539 -16.25 29.53 5.13
N HIS A 540 -17.00 30.58 5.45
CA HIS A 540 -17.22 31.05 6.82
C HIS A 540 -18.72 31.07 7.14
N ARG A 541 -19.06 30.58 8.34
CA ARG A 541 -20.43 30.59 8.85
C ARG A 541 -20.75 31.99 9.35
N LEU A 542 -21.80 32.59 8.81
CA LEU A 542 -22.26 33.91 9.24
C LEU A 542 -22.93 33.81 10.62
N ASP A 543 -22.71 34.83 11.45
CA ASP A 543 -23.49 35.01 12.67
C ASP A 543 -24.92 35.42 12.26
N PRO A 544 -25.98 34.69 12.68
CA PRO A 544 -27.35 35.08 12.39
C PRO A 544 -27.73 36.48 12.90
N ALA A 545 -26.98 37.02 13.86
CA ALA A 545 -27.14 38.39 14.35
C ALA A 545 -26.40 39.44 13.50
N SER A 546 -25.51 39.03 12.59
CA SER A 546 -24.84 39.91 11.64
C SER A 546 -25.78 40.27 10.49
N ASN A 547 -25.74 41.52 10.03
CA ASN A 547 -26.45 41.96 8.82
C ASN A 547 -25.61 41.75 7.55
N GLU A 548 -24.69 40.78 7.58
CA GLU A 548 -23.82 40.48 6.45
C GLU A 548 -24.59 39.74 5.35
N THR A 549 -24.40 40.16 4.10
CA THR A 549 -25.00 39.48 2.95
C THR A 549 -24.05 38.36 2.51
N PRO A 550 -24.51 37.10 2.41
CA PRO A 550 -23.66 36.01 1.98
C PRO A 550 -23.13 36.23 0.56
N VAL A 551 -21.82 36.09 0.38
CA VAL A 551 -21.18 35.98 -0.93
C VAL A 551 -21.24 34.51 -1.35
N THR A 552 -21.94 34.24 -2.46
CA THR A 552 -22.10 32.88 -3.00
C THR A 552 -21.29 32.63 -4.28
N THR A 553 -20.64 33.66 -4.81
CA THR A 553 -19.79 33.58 -6.00
C THR A 553 -18.35 33.26 -5.64
N PHE A 554 -17.69 32.42 -6.44
CA PHE A 554 -16.27 32.13 -6.27
C PHE A 554 -15.38 33.21 -6.90
N PRO A 555 -14.24 33.58 -6.26
CA PRO A 555 -13.29 34.51 -6.83
C PRO A 555 -12.60 33.93 -8.07
N ALA A 556 -12.19 34.77 -9.03
CA ALA A 556 -11.57 34.30 -10.27
C ALA A 556 -10.30 33.45 -10.04
N GLU A 557 -9.50 33.77 -9.02
CA GLU A 557 -8.31 32.99 -8.64
C GLU A 557 -8.64 31.55 -8.27
N PHE A 558 -9.85 31.26 -7.78
CA PHE A 558 -10.27 29.90 -7.42
C PHE A 558 -10.14 28.94 -8.62
N PHE A 559 -10.45 29.42 -9.82
CA PHE A 559 -10.50 28.60 -11.04
C PHE A 559 -9.13 28.32 -11.67
N SER A 560 -8.02 28.84 -11.12
CA SER A 560 -6.69 28.63 -11.70
C SER A 560 -6.24 27.16 -11.72
N PHE A 561 -6.80 26.31 -10.87
CA PHE A 561 -6.50 24.87 -10.84
C PHE A 561 -6.95 24.12 -12.11
N ALA A 562 -7.79 24.77 -12.93
CA ALA A 562 -8.22 24.25 -14.21
C ALA A 562 -7.37 24.78 -15.37
N GLN A 563 -6.41 25.66 -15.13
CA GLN A 563 -5.55 26.20 -16.20
C GLN A 563 -4.39 25.24 -16.50
N ALA A 564 -4.02 25.15 -17.78
CA ALA A 564 -2.87 24.34 -18.20
C ALA A 564 -1.54 24.96 -17.76
N ASP A 565 -0.64 24.14 -17.21
CA ASP A 565 0.73 24.48 -16.82
C ASP A 565 1.78 24.04 -17.87
N GLY A 566 1.35 23.40 -18.96
CA GLY A 566 2.22 22.84 -19.99
C GLY A 566 1.47 22.34 -21.23
N GLN A 567 2.21 21.65 -22.10
CA GLN A 567 1.64 20.94 -23.26
C GLN A 567 1.36 19.48 -22.88
N PRO A 568 0.33 18.85 -23.47
CA PRO A 568 0.01 17.44 -23.21
C PRO A 568 1.15 16.51 -23.63
N GLN A 569 1.35 15.44 -22.87
CA GLN A 569 2.24 14.32 -23.15
C GLN A 569 1.86 13.60 -24.46
N TYR A 570 0.55 13.45 -24.71
CA TYR A 570 -0.02 12.83 -25.90
C TYR A 570 -0.94 13.83 -26.64
N PRO A 571 -0.42 14.59 -27.63
CA PRO A 571 -1.24 15.47 -28.45
C PRO A 571 -2.19 14.68 -29.38
N THR A 572 -3.43 15.15 -29.54
CA THR A 572 -4.45 14.48 -30.40
C THR A 572 -5.14 15.41 -31.40
N ASP A 573 -5.40 16.67 -31.04
CA ASP A 573 -6.07 17.70 -31.86
C ASP A 573 -7.43 17.27 -32.44
N ILE A 574 -8.34 16.83 -31.56
CA ILE A 574 -9.68 16.35 -31.91
C ILE A 574 -10.69 17.48 -31.73
N THR A 575 -11.57 17.71 -32.71
CA THR A 575 -12.59 18.78 -32.67
C THR A 575 -14.00 18.21 -32.65
N PHE A 576 -14.80 18.63 -31.67
CA PHE A 576 -16.20 18.24 -31.46
C PHE A 576 -17.14 19.41 -31.76
N GLY A 577 -18.17 19.16 -32.58
CA GLY A 577 -19.17 20.15 -32.97
C GLY A 577 -18.62 21.43 -33.65
N GLY A 578 -17.35 21.43 -34.05
CA GLY A 578 -16.61 22.61 -34.53
C GLY A 578 -16.27 23.65 -33.46
N LYS A 579 -16.64 23.40 -32.19
CA LYS A 579 -16.63 24.42 -31.12
C LYS A 579 -15.73 24.07 -29.93
N LEU A 580 -15.45 22.79 -29.72
CA LEU A 580 -14.62 22.32 -28.63
C LEU A 580 -13.48 21.48 -29.20
N ARG A 581 -12.26 21.71 -28.72
CA ARG A 581 -11.07 20.95 -29.12
C ARG A 581 -10.50 20.21 -27.93
N LEU A 582 -10.20 18.92 -28.09
CA LEU A 582 -9.30 18.18 -27.22
C LEU A 582 -7.88 18.33 -27.80
N VAL A 583 -7.04 19.09 -27.12
CA VAL A 583 -5.65 19.35 -27.51
C VAL A 583 -4.79 18.09 -27.33
N GLY A 584 -5.01 17.36 -26.24
CA GLY A 584 -4.31 16.12 -25.91
C GLY A 584 -4.59 15.66 -24.49
N TYR A 585 -3.80 14.70 -24.00
CA TYR A 585 -3.94 14.16 -22.65
C TYR A 585 -2.60 13.71 -22.04
N ASP A 586 -2.58 13.55 -20.72
CA ASP A 586 -1.51 12.91 -19.96
C ASP A 586 -2.04 11.67 -19.24
N ILE A 587 -1.16 10.68 -19.07
CA ILE A 587 -1.40 9.54 -18.19
C ILE A 587 -0.76 9.81 -16.84
N ILE A 588 -1.56 9.70 -15.77
CA ILE A 588 -1.11 9.79 -14.39
C ILE A 588 -1.17 8.38 -13.80
N ASP A 589 -0.08 7.62 -13.93
CA ASP A 589 -0.05 6.21 -13.51
C ASP A 589 0.63 6.01 -12.16
N ASN A 590 -0.03 5.26 -11.27
CA ASN A 590 0.60 4.68 -10.10
C ASN A 590 0.96 3.22 -10.38
N THR A 591 2.18 3.00 -10.86
CA THR A 591 2.66 1.67 -11.29
C THR A 591 2.66 0.63 -10.18
N GLU A 592 2.88 1.00 -8.91
CA GLU A 592 2.86 0.05 -7.79
C GLU A 592 1.45 -0.43 -7.47
N TRP A 593 0.48 0.48 -7.52
CA TRP A 593 -0.91 0.21 -7.13
C TRP A 593 -1.82 -0.08 -8.33
N ARG A 594 -1.29 0.00 -9.55
CA ARG A 594 -1.99 -0.18 -10.83
C ARG A 594 -3.26 0.65 -10.95
N GLN A 595 -3.16 1.91 -10.51
CA GLN A 595 -4.23 2.88 -10.64
C GLN A 595 -3.82 3.96 -11.64
N THR A 596 -4.62 4.12 -12.69
CA THR A 596 -4.35 5.06 -13.78
C THR A 596 -5.40 6.15 -13.80
N GLY A 597 -4.95 7.40 -13.69
CA GLY A 597 -5.76 8.59 -13.96
C GLY A 597 -5.40 9.20 -15.31
N VAL A 598 -6.27 10.09 -15.79
CA VAL A 598 -6.03 10.83 -17.03
C VAL A 598 -6.28 12.31 -16.81
N ARG A 599 -5.38 13.11 -17.37
CA ARG A 599 -5.51 14.56 -17.47
C ARG A 599 -5.80 14.92 -18.93
N LEU A 600 -6.89 15.62 -19.19
CA LEU A 600 -7.34 16.01 -20.53
C LEU A 600 -7.20 17.51 -20.72
N TYR A 601 -6.74 17.94 -21.89
CA TYR A 601 -6.52 19.35 -22.24
C TYR A 601 -7.54 19.78 -23.27
N TRP A 602 -8.44 20.68 -22.89
CA TRP A 602 -9.54 21.15 -23.71
C TRP A 602 -9.36 22.62 -24.09
N GLN A 603 -9.90 23.03 -25.23
CA GLN A 603 -9.92 24.42 -25.66
C GLN A 603 -11.28 24.75 -26.30
N ALA A 604 -11.95 25.77 -25.77
CA ALA A 604 -13.14 26.32 -26.39
C ALA A 604 -12.73 27.14 -27.63
N LEU A 605 -13.27 26.80 -28.80
CA LEU A 605 -13.06 27.54 -30.06
C LEU A 605 -14.13 28.61 -30.27
N GLU A 606 -15.30 28.42 -29.64
CA GLU A 606 -16.43 29.34 -29.59
C GLU A 606 -17.09 29.26 -28.19
N PRO A 607 -17.96 30.22 -27.83
CA PRO A 607 -18.76 30.10 -26.60
C PRO A 607 -19.56 28.79 -26.55
N LEU A 608 -19.43 28.07 -25.43
CA LEU A 608 -20.02 26.75 -25.21
C LEU A 608 -21.39 26.86 -24.52
N PRO A 609 -22.34 25.95 -24.80
CA PRO A 609 -23.67 26.01 -24.19
C PRO A 609 -23.65 25.58 -22.71
N ALA A 610 -24.61 26.07 -21.94
CA ALA A 610 -24.68 25.87 -20.49
C ALA A 610 -24.88 24.40 -20.07
N ASP A 611 -25.52 23.61 -20.93
CA ASP A 611 -25.82 22.19 -20.73
C ASP A 611 -24.79 21.25 -21.37
N LEU A 612 -23.63 21.78 -21.78
CA LEU A 612 -22.55 20.97 -22.33
C LEU A 612 -21.89 20.12 -21.24
N GLN A 613 -21.82 18.82 -21.48
CA GLN A 613 -21.07 17.87 -20.68
C GLN A 613 -19.91 17.26 -21.49
N LEU A 614 -18.80 17.04 -20.79
CA LEU A 614 -17.62 16.37 -21.35
C LEU A 614 -17.68 14.89 -21.05
N TYR A 615 -17.42 14.07 -22.06
CA TYR A 615 -17.41 12.63 -21.94
C TYR A 615 -15.97 12.10 -22.01
N ALA A 616 -15.56 11.35 -20.98
CA ALA A 616 -14.28 10.66 -20.94
C ALA A 616 -14.50 9.24 -20.42
N ALA A 617 -14.19 8.24 -21.22
CA ALA A 617 -14.47 6.83 -20.95
C ALA A 617 -13.23 5.96 -21.13
N PHE A 618 -13.16 4.88 -20.35
CA PHE A 618 -12.23 3.79 -20.55
C PHE A 618 -12.99 2.61 -21.14
N VAL A 619 -12.63 2.24 -22.36
CA VAL A 619 -13.34 1.22 -23.15
C VAL A 619 -12.43 0.03 -23.38
N THR A 620 -12.93 -1.18 -23.17
CA THR A 620 -12.17 -2.42 -23.44
C THR A 620 -12.20 -2.78 -24.93
N PRO A 621 -11.34 -3.71 -25.38
CA PRO A 621 -11.37 -4.19 -26.77
C PRO A 621 -12.75 -4.71 -27.20
N ASP A 622 -13.52 -5.36 -26.32
CA ASP A 622 -14.87 -5.85 -26.61
C ASP A 622 -15.97 -4.76 -26.54
N GLY A 623 -15.59 -3.49 -26.40
CA GLY A 623 -16.49 -2.33 -26.45
C GLY A 623 -17.21 -2.02 -25.15
N GLU A 624 -16.89 -2.70 -24.04
CA GLU A 624 -17.44 -2.40 -22.73
C GLU A 624 -16.83 -1.11 -22.16
N THR A 625 -17.67 -0.19 -21.69
CA THR A 625 -17.20 0.99 -20.95
C THR A 625 -17.02 0.62 -19.47
N VAL A 626 -15.76 0.46 -19.05
CA VAL A 626 -15.41 0.06 -17.67
C VAL A 626 -15.59 1.21 -16.69
N ASP A 627 -15.35 2.44 -17.14
CA ASP A 627 -15.57 3.65 -16.36
C ASP A 627 -15.75 4.85 -17.31
N SER A 628 -16.56 5.82 -16.92
CA SER A 628 -16.89 7.02 -17.71
C SER A 628 -17.04 8.24 -16.83
N SER A 629 -17.09 9.45 -17.42
CA SER A 629 -17.35 10.68 -16.67
C SER A 629 -18.76 10.74 -16.07
N GLU A 630 -19.68 9.87 -16.49
CA GLU A 630 -21.00 9.74 -15.85
C GLU A 630 -20.93 8.93 -14.56
N MET A 631 -20.15 7.85 -14.54
CA MET A 631 -19.91 7.06 -13.33
C MET A 631 -19.05 7.81 -12.33
N ARG A 632 -17.97 8.43 -12.83
CA ARG A 632 -17.04 9.24 -12.02
C ARG A 632 -16.67 10.52 -12.78
N PRO A 633 -17.21 11.68 -12.37
CA PRO A 633 -17.10 12.92 -13.11
C PRO A 633 -15.67 13.42 -13.18
N LEU A 634 -15.42 14.19 -14.24
CA LEU A 634 -14.23 15.02 -14.33
C LEU A 634 -14.31 16.10 -13.25
N ILE A 635 -13.22 16.33 -12.52
CA ILE A 635 -13.24 17.21 -11.34
C ILE A 635 -13.55 18.66 -11.71
N GLN A 636 -12.86 19.21 -12.70
CA GLN A 636 -12.91 20.63 -13.03
C GLN A 636 -14.31 21.09 -13.52
N PRO A 637 -15.00 20.38 -14.44
CA PRO A 637 -16.33 20.79 -14.91
C PRO A 637 -17.42 20.87 -13.82
N ILE A 638 -17.22 20.21 -12.67
CA ILE A 638 -18.14 20.28 -11.52
C ILE A 638 -18.11 21.68 -10.88
N TRP A 639 -16.93 22.31 -10.89
CA TRP A 639 -16.69 23.60 -10.25
C TRP A 639 -16.61 24.75 -11.26
N TYR A 640 -16.11 24.48 -12.47
CA TYR A 640 -15.91 25.46 -13.53
C TYR A 640 -16.56 24.98 -14.83
N ALA A 641 -17.81 25.39 -15.06
CA ALA A 641 -18.62 24.82 -16.12
C ALA A 641 -18.04 25.14 -17.51
N PRO A 642 -18.14 24.23 -18.51
CA PRO A 642 -17.64 24.48 -19.85
C PRO A 642 -18.14 25.78 -20.50
N SER A 643 -19.37 26.20 -20.19
CA SER A 643 -19.94 27.47 -20.66
C SER A 643 -19.25 28.73 -20.15
N GLU A 644 -18.45 28.62 -19.08
CA GLU A 644 -17.71 29.72 -18.46
C GLU A 644 -16.25 29.80 -18.95
N TRP A 645 -15.83 28.87 -19.81
CA TRP A 645 -14.45 28.79 -20.30
C TRP A 645 -14.14 29.91 -21.31
N PRO A 646 -12.98 30.59 -21.18
CA PRO A 646 -12.59 31.60 -22.15
C PRO A 646 -12.24 30.96 -23.49
N VAL A 647 -12.69 31.60 -24.58
CA VAL A 647 -12.38 31.14 -25.93
C VAL A 647 -10.87 31.26 -26.19
N GLY A 648 -10.27 30.17 -26.65
CA GLY A 648 -8.85 30.07 -26.97
C GLY A 648 -7.94 29.72 -25.79
N GLU A 649 -8.44 29.69 -24.55
CA GLU A 649 -7.66 29.22 -23.40
C GLU A 649 -7.73 27.69 -23.25
N THR A 650 -6.65 27.09 -22.77
CA THR A 650 -6.59 25.65 -22.53
C THR A 650 -6.99 25.34 -21.09
N ILE A 651 -8.08 24.58 -20.94
CA ILE A 651 -8.60 24.11 -19.66
C ILE A 651 -8.26 22.63 -19.48
N VAL A 652 -7.75 22.31 -18.31
CA VAL A 652 -7.38 20.96 -17.91
C VAL A 652 -8.50 20.34 -17.09
N THR A 653 -8.83 19.09 -17.39
CA THR A 653 -9.77 18.30 -16.58
C THR A 653 -9.15 16.98 -16.16
N HIS A 654 -9.40 16.54 -14.94
CA HIS A 654 -8.87 15.32 -14.37
C HIS A 654 -9.96 14.27 -14.17
N LYS A 655 -9.66 13.04 -14.58
CA LYS A 655 -10.38 11.84 -14.15
C LYS A 655 -9.56 11.16 -13.06
N LEU A 656 -10.21 10.84 -11.93
CA LEU A 656 -9.55 10.21 -10.78
C LEU A 656 -8.90 8.87 -11.18
N PRO A 657 -7.74 8.52 -10.60
CA PRO A 657 -7.09 7.24 -10.87
C PRO A 657 -7.97 6.03 -10.53
N TRP A 658 -7.93 5.01 -11.39
CA TRP A 658 -8.69 3.78 -11.19
C TRP A 658 -7.93 2.52 -11.63
N SER A 659 -8.35 1.37 -11.11
CA SER A 659 -7.89 0.07 -11.56
C SER A 659 -8.54 -0.26 -12.90
N LEU A 660 -7.77 -0.17 -13.98
CA LEU A 660 -8.22 -0.44 -15.35
C LEU A 660 -7.84 -1.88 -15.75
N PRO A 661 -8.60 -2.51 -16.67
CA PRO A 661 -8.28 -3.85 -17.17
C PRO A 661 -6.92 -3.87 -17.88
N LYS A 662 -6.48 -5.08 -18.26
CA LYS A 662 -5.21 -5.27 -18.96
C LYS A 662 -5.05 -4.38 -20.20
N GLU A 663 -6.09 -4.28 -21.03
CA GLU A 663 -6.10 -3.46 -22.23
C GLU A 663 -7.33 -2.55 -22.26
N TRP A 664 -7.15 -1.28 -22.62
CA TRP A 664 -8.20 -0.29 -22.67
C TRP A 664 -7.85 0.89 -23.60
N ALA A 665 -8.88 1.56 -24.10
CA ALA A 665 -8.78 2.81 -24.85
C ALA A 665 -9.40 3.97 -24.08
N LEU A 666 -8.80 5.16 -24.21
CA LEU A 666 -9.36 6.42 -23.73
C LEU A 666 -10.32 6.98 -24.78
N GLY A 667 -11.62 6.83 -24.56
CA GLY A 667 -12.67 7.49 -25.32
C GLY A 667 -12.90 8.92 -24.85
N ALA A 668 -13.03 9.87 -25.79
CA ALA A 668 -13.35 11.27 -25.52
C ALA A 668 -14.51 11.75 -26.41
N GLY A 669 -15.44 12.48 -25.81
CA GLY A 669 -16.63 13.01 -26.47
C GLY A 669 -17.20 14.24 -25.76
N ALA A 670 -18.26 14.81 -26.33
CA ALA A 670 -19.03 15.88 -25.72
C ALA A 670 -20.51 15.75 -26.09
N PHE A 671 -21.41 16.13 -25.19
CA PHE A 671 -22.85 16.01 -25.41
C PHE A 671 -23.63 17.09 -24.66
N GLN A 672 -24.87 17.34 -25.08
CA GLN A 672 -25.81 18.21 -24.37
C GLN A 672 -27.01 17.40 -23.86
N GLY A 673 -27.36 17.58 -22.60
CA GLY A 673 -28.45 16.85 -21.94
C GLY A 673 -28.00 16.14 -20.67
N ASP A 674 -28.80 15.19 -20.19
CA ASP A 674 -28.61 14.58 -18.87
C ASP A 674 -27.55 13.46 -18.88
N THR A 675 -27.57 12.59 -19.90
CA THR A 675 -26.68 11.42 -20.01
C THR A 675 -26.11 11.28 -21.42
N TRP A 676 -24.99 10.56 -21.56
CA TRP A 676 -24.37 10.22 -22.84
C TRP A 676 -25.34 9.48 -23.76
N GLU A 677 -26.16 8.57 -23.22
CA GLU A 677 -27.14 7.78 -23.98
C GLU A 677 -28.37 8.56 -24.45
N SER A 678 -28.89 9.49 -23.63
CA SER A 678 -30.10 10.24 -23.96
C SER A 678 -29.84 11.62 -24.55
N GLY A 679 -28.64 12.16 -24.33
CA GLY A 679 -28.22 13.49 -24.74
C GLY A 679 -27.86 13.60 -26.21
N ALA A 680 -27.84 14.83 -26.70
CA ALA A 680 -27.37 15.16 -28.04
C ALA A 680 -25.84 15.12 -28.09
N ARG A 681 -25.27 13.98 -28.50
CA ARG A 681 -23.83 13.81 -28.71
C ARG A 681 -23.33 14.67 -29.85
N TRP A 682 -22.21 15.35 -29.65
CA TRP A 682 -21.57 16.16 -30.69
C TRP A 682 -20.75 15.30 -31.63
N SER A 683 -20.88 15.53 -32.94
CA SER A 683 -20.07 14.84 -33.92
C SER A 683 -18.61 15.28 -33.86
N VAL A 684 -17.70 14.36 -34.14
CA VAL A 684 -16.28 14.61 -34.33
C VAL A 684 -16.05 15.16 -35.73
N ASN A 685 -15.62 16.41 -35.83
CA ASN A 685 -15.43 17.10 -37.11
C ASN A 685 -14.01 16.95 -37.65
N ALA A 686 -13.03 16.76 -36.76
CA ALA A 686 -11.63 16.53 -37.10
C ALA A 686 -10.99 15.67 -36.02
N ALA A 687 -10.24 14.63 -36.41
CA ALA A 687 -9.59 13.70 -35.48
C ALA A 687 -8.20 13.23 -35.94
N GLY A 688 -7.64 13.79 -37.02
CA GLY A 688 -6.38 13.30 -37.58
C GLY A 688 -6.43 11.80 -37.89
N ASN A 689 -5.52 11.02 -37.28
CA ASN A 689 -5.46 9.55 -37.39
C ASN A 689 -6.15 8.82 -36.21
N VAL A 690 -6.85 9.54 -35.34
CA VAL A 690 -7.57 8.96 -34.20
C VAL A 690 -8.82 8.23 -34.70
N ALA A 691 -9.02 7.01 -34.25
CA ALA A 691 -10.23 6.26 -34.57
C ALA A 691 -11.46 6.93 -33.94
N VAL A 692 -12.55 7.01 -34.70
CA VAL A 692 -13.82 7.57 -34.23
C VAL A 692 -14.91 6.51 -34.38
N ILE A 693 -15.64 6.27 -33.30
CA ILE A 693 -16.68 5.25 -33.18
C ILE A 693 -18.01 5.88 -32.76
N ASP A 694 -19.02 5.05 -32.52
CA ASP A 694 -20.36 5.44 -32.05
C ASP A 694 -20.98 6.56 -32.90
N ASN A 695 -21.17 6.29 -34.20
CA ASN A 695 -21.76 7.24 -35.16
C ASN A 695 -21.02 8.58 -35.20
N ASN A 696 -19.68 8.52 -35.24
CA ASN A 696 -18.81 9.68 -35.34
C ASN A 696 -18.93 10.63 -34.13
N SER A 697 -19.17 10.11 -32.92
CA SER A 697 -19.35 10.93 -31.71
C SER A 697 -18.32 10.68 -30.60
N LEU A 698 -17.64 9.53 -30.62
CA LEU A 698 -16.65 9.16 -29.62
C LEU A 698 -15.29 8.93 -30.29
N ALA A 699 -14.27 9.67 -29.89
CA ALA A 699 -12.92 9.53 -30.42
C ALA A 699 -12.01 8.76 -29.45
N LEU A 700 -11.27 7.76 -29.94
CA LEU A 700 -10.36 6.93 -29.14
C LEU A 700 -8.97 7.58 -29.06
N ALA A 701 -8.80 8.52 -28.13
CA ALA A 701 -7.60 9.34 -27.98
C ALA A 701 -6.29 8.54 -27.84
N GLY A 702 -6.34 7.34 -27.25
CA GLY A 702 -5.21 6.41 -27.24
C GLY A 702 -5.55 5.07 -26.62
N ILE A 703 -4.80 4.04 -26.99
CA ILE A 703 -4.96 2.65 -26.53
C ILE A 703 -3.76 2.28 -25.68
N TRP A 704 -4.01 1.55 -24.59
CA TRP A 704 -3.05 1.25 -23.55
C TRP A 704 -3.14 -0.19 -23.11
N GLU A 705 -1.98 -0.81 -22.90
CA GLU A 705 -1.86 -2.15 -22.35
C GLU A 705 -0.99 -2.10 -21.09
N ARG A 706 -1.42 -2.83 -20.07
CA ARG A 706 -0.65 -3.08 -18.85
C ARG A 706 -0.10 -4.50 -18.86
N ASP A 707 1.20 -4.62 -18.64
CA ASP A 707 1.83 -5.87 -18.24
C ASP A 707 2.37 -5.72 -16.81
N HIS A 708 1.70 -6.38 -15.85
CA HIS A 708 1.99 -6.25 -14.42
C HIS A 708 1.99 -4.79 -13.93
N ASN A 709 3.16 -4.20 -13.69
CA ASN A 709 3.28 -2.84 -13.15
C ASN A 709 3.64 -1.82 -14.24
N GLU A 710 3.85 -2.27 -15.48
CA GLU A 710 4.25 -1.43 -16.60
C GLU A 710 3.04 -1.13 -17.50
N LEU A 711 2.78 0.15 -17.74
CA LEU A 711 1.72 0.63 -18.63
C LEU A 711 2.36 1.22 -19.88
N THR A 712 1.97 0.73 -21.06
CA THR A 712 2.54 1.17 -22.34
C THR A 712 1.45 1.48 -23.35
N PRO A 713 1.67 2.41 -24.29
CA PRO A 713 0.76 2.59 -25.42
C PRO A 713 0.71 1.30 -26.23
N ALA A 714 -0.49 0.76 -26.44
CA ALA A 714 -0.68 -0.42 -27.28
C ALA A 714 -0.43 0.00 -28.74
N THR A 715 0.68 -0.44 -29.33
CA THR A 715 0.99 -0.21 -30.74
C THR A 715 1.77 -1.40 -31.31
N GLU A 716 1.05 -2.47 -31.56
CA GLU A 716 1.32 -3.53 -32.54
C GLU A 716 -0.05 -4.13 -32.85
N GLN A 717 -0.36 -4.44 -34.11
CA GLN A 717 -1.53 -5.27 -34.39
C GLN A 717 -1.40 -6.55 -33.54
N PRO A 718 -2.48 -7.05 -32.92
CA PRO A 718 -2.41 -8.25 -32.10
C PRO A 718 -1.69 -9.35 -32.89
N LEU A 719 -0.80 -10.09 -32.22
CA LEU A 719 -0.15 -11.24 -32.84
C LEU A 719 -1.19 -12.35 -32.98
N LEU A 720 -1.73 -12.49 -34.18
CA LEU A 720 -2.77 -13.47 -34.50
C LEU A 720 -2.15 -14.71 -35.16
N GLU A 721 -2.58 -15.89 -34.72
CA GLU A 721 -2.33 -17.14 -35.42
C GLU A 721 -3.13 -17.16 -36.73
N PRO A 722 -2.54 -17.56 -37.88
CA PRO A 722 -3.27 -17.64 -39.13
C PRO A 722 -4.47 -18.58 -39.06
N ALA A 723 -5.60 -18.12 -39.60
CA ALA A 723 -6.80 -18.93 -39.81
C ALA A 723 -7.23 -18.81 -41.28
N ASP A 724 -8.03 -19.76 -41.75
CA ASP A 724 -8.51 -19.79 -43.14
C ASP A 724 -9.94 -20.34 -43.20
N GLU A 725 -10.88 -19.64 -42.56
CA GLU A 725 -12.28 -20.08 -42.48
C GLU A 725 -13.18 -19.16 -43.29
N LEU A 726 -13.83 -19.69 -44.34
CA LEU A 726 -14.69 -18.91 -45.24
C LEU A 726 -16.17 -19.09 -44.89
N PHE A 727 -16.88 -17.97 -44.73
CA PHE A 727 -18.33 -17.92 -44.58
C PHE A 727 -18.97 -17.19 -45.77
N SER A 728 -20.08 -17.73 -46.28
CA SER A 728 -20.78 -17.20 -47.45
C SER A 728 -22.29 -17.22 -47.28
N GLY A 729 -22.98 -16.17 -47.73
CA GLY A 729 -24.45 -16.11 -47.77
C GLY A 729 -24.94 -14.76 -48.28
N ASP A 730 -26.12 -14.73 -48.88
CA ASP A 730 -26.73 -13.52 -49.47
C ASP A 730 -25.82 -12.74 -50.45
N GLY A 731 -24.85 -13.41 -51.07
CA GLY A 731 -23.89 -12.80 -52.00
C GLY A 731 -22.74 -12.04 -51.33
N TRP A 732 -22.55 -12.22 -50.02
CA TRP A 732 -21.44 -11.67 -49.24
C TRP A 732 -20.50 -12.80 -48.77
N ASN A 733 -19.19 -12.56 -48.87
CA ASN A 733 -18.18 -13.50 -48.39
C ASN A 733 -17.32 -12.84 -47.32
N VAL A 734 -17.11 -13.55 -46.21
CA VAL A 734 -16.28 -13.10 -45.10
C VAL A 734 -15.37 -14.23 -44.63
N GLN A 735 -14.08 -13.93 -44.49
CA GLN A 735 -13.04 -14.90 -44.19
C GLN A 735 -12.37 -14.56 -42.86
N LEU A 736 -12.25 -15.55 -41.97
CA LEU A 736 -11.40 -15.45 -40.79
C LEU A 736 -9.95 -15.66 -41.24
N THR A 737 -9.11 -14.67 -41.00
CA THR A 737 -7.70 -14.66 -41.42
C THR A 737 -6.73 -14.78 -40.24
N GLY A 738 -7.19 -14.51 -39.01
CA GLY A 738 -6.37 -14.68 -37.82
C GLY A 738 -7.17 -14.81 -36.53
N ILE A 739 -6.61 -15.53 -35.55
CA ILE A 739 -7.18 -15.72 -34.22
C ILE A 739 -6.10 -15.58 -33.13
N GLN A 740 -6.47 -14.99 -32.01
CA GLN A 740 -5.72 -15.04 -30.76
C GLN A 740 -6.69 -15.44 -29.65
N ALA A 741 -6.37 -16.54 -28.96
CA ALA A 741 -7.10 -17.03 -27.82
C ALA A 741 -6.11 -17.69 -26.83
N PRO A 742 -6.40 -17.72 -25.52
CA PRO A 742 -5.55 -18.42 -24.57
C PRO A 742 -5.68 -19.94 -24.73
N ASP A 743 -4.57 -20.65 -24.63
CA ASP A 743 -4.56 -22.13 -24.63
C ASP A 743 -5.14 -22.72 -23.33
N ARG A 744 -5.09 -21.96 -22.23
CA ARG A 744 -5.47 -22.41 -20.89
C ARG A 744 -6.06 -21.27 -20.06
N ILE A 745 -7.11 -21.57 -19.29
CA ILE A 745 -7.77 -20.60 -18.40
C ILE A 745 -8.37 -21.29 -17.16
N ALA A 746 -8.57 -20.55 -16.06
CA ALA A 746 -9.28 -21.08 -14.90
C ALA A 746 -10.81 -20.94 -15.05
N PRO A 747 -11.61 -21.83 -14.42
CA PRO A 747 -13.05 -21.67 -14.38
C PRO A 747 -13.43 -20.35 -13.68
N GLY A 748 -14.52 -19.72 -14.13
CA GLY A 748 -14.99 -18.43 -13.58
C GLY A 748 -14.28 -17.18 -14.13
N GLN A 749 -13.29 -17.33 -15.00
CA GLN A 749 -12.63 -16.21 -15.69
C GLN A 749 -13.27 -15.93 -17.05
N ASP A 750 -13.02 -14.74 -17.59
CA ASP A 750 -13.40 -14.38 -18.96
C ASP A 750 -12.32 -14.83 -19.95
N VAL A 751 -12.71 -15.51 -21.02
CA VAL A 751 -11.81 -15.86 -22.13
C VAL A 751 -11.72 -14.67 -23.09
N PRO A 752 -10.57 -13.97 -23.19
CA PRO A 752 -10.36 -12.99 -24.24
C PRO A 752 -10.09 -13.70 -25.57
N ILE A 753 -10.86 -13.38 -26.61
CA ILE A 753 -10.67 -13.89 -27.97
C ILE A 753 -10.64 -12.71 -28.93
N VAL A 754 -9.57 -12.61 -29.73
CA VAL A 754 -9.42 -11.61 -30.78
C VAL A 754 -9.41 -12.33 -32.13
N LEU A 755 -10.20 -11.82 -33.08
CA LEU A 755 -10.42 -12.40 -34.40
C LEU A 755 -10.13 -11.33 -35.46
N GLN A 756 -9.49 -11.71 -36.56
CA GLN A 756 -9.29 -10.82 -37.70
C GLN A 756 -9.99 -11.37 -38.94
N TRP A 757 -10.80 -10.53 -39.55
CA TRP A 757 -11.65 -10.84 -40.68
C TRP A 757 -11.27 -10.03 -41.90
N GLN A 758 -11.61 -10.54 -43.09
CA GLN A 758 -11.61 -9.80 -44.35
C GLN A 758 -12.85 -10.18 -45.15
N SER A 759 -13.47 -9.21 -45.84
CA SER A 759 -14.63 -9.47 -46.71
C SER A 759 -14.40 -9.02 -48.15
N ASP A 760 -15.29 -9.46 -49.05
CA ASP A 760 -15.33 -9.02 -50.45
C ASP A 760 -16.02 -7.67 -50.67
N GLY A 761 -16.44 -7.00 -49.59
CA GLY A 761 -17.04 -5.67 -49.59
C GLY A 761 -18.05 -5.46 -48.45
N PRO A 762 -18.85 -4.38 -48.53
CA PRO A 762 -19.94 -4.11 -47.59
C PRO A 762 -20.97 -5.22 -47.59
N ALA A 763 -21.36 -5.68 -46.40
CA ALA A 763 -22.43 -6.66 -46.28
C ALA A 763 -23.80 -6.09 -46.68
N PRO A 764 -24.69 -6.89 -47.28
CA PRO A 764 -26.05 -6.46 -47.64
C PRO A 764 -26.95 -6.25 -46.41
N ARG A 765 -26.56 -6.80 -45.26
CA ARG A 765 -27.21 -6.67 -43.95
C ARG A 765 -26.12 -6.53 -42.89
N ASP A 766 -26.47 -5.97 -41.73
CA ASP A 766 -25.60 -5.97 -40.56
C ASP A 766 -25.67 -7.34 -39.86
N TYR A 767 -24.68 -8.19 -40.13
CA TYR A 767 -24.55 -9.51 -39.54
C TYR A 767 -23.87 -9.42 -38.18
N ASN A 768 -24.34 -10.25 -37.25
CA ASN A 768 -23.66 -10.52 -35.99
C ASN A 768 -22.83 -11.79 -36.12
N MET A 769 -21.85 -11.92 -35.24
CA MET A 769 -21.08 -13.13 -35.05
C MET A 769 -21.36 -13.74 -33.68
N PHE A 770 -21.14 -15.04 -33.56
CA PHE A 770 -21.11 -15.74 -32.29
C PHE A 770 -19.75 -16.39 -32.09
N VAL A 771 -19.31 -16.41 -30.84
CA VAL A 771 -18.14 -17.15 -30.38
C VAL A 771 -18.58 -18.04 -29.23
N HIS A 772 -18.56 -19.35 -29.43
CA HIS A 772 -19.02 -20.34 -28.48
C HIS A 772 -17.85 -21.14 -27.92
N ILE A 773 -17.91 -21.45 -26.63
CA ILE A 773 -17.09 -22.49 -26.01
C ILE A 773 -17.96 -23.74 -25.93
N VAL A 774 -17.51 -24.84 -26.54
CA VAL A 774 -18.25 -26.10 -26.61
C VAL A 774 -17.47 -27.25 -25.98
N ASP A 775 -18.19 -28.14 -25.31
CA ASP A 775 -17.64 -29.37 -24.73
C ASP A 775 -17.37 -30.45 -25.79
N SER A 776 -16.78 -31.56 -25.36
CA SER A 776 -16.46 -32.71 -26.21
C SER A 776 -17.68 -33.44 -26.83
N HIS A 777 -18.89 -33.15 -26.34
CA HIS A 777 -20.16 -33.67 -26.86
C HIS A 777 -20.87 -32.67 -27.79
N GLY A 778 -20.24 -31.51 -28.08
CA GLY A 778 -20.83 -30.42 -28.86
C GLY A 778 -21.82 -29.56 -28.07
N GLY A 779 -21.90 -29.74 -26.75
CA GLY A 779 -22.70 -28.92 -25.85
C GLY A 779 -22.08 -27.55 -25.64
N LYS A 780 -22.84 -26.48 -25.88
CA LYS A 780 -22.39 -25.10 -25.62
C LYS A 780 -22.37 -24.82 -24.12
N VAL A 781 -21.21 -24.42 -23.59
CA VAL A 781 -21.02 -24.13 -22.15
C VAL A 781 -20.89 -22.64 -21.85
N ALA A 782 -20.38 -21.85 -22.79
CA ALA A 782 -20.30 -20.39 -22.70
C ALA A 782 -20.35 -19.78 -24.11
N GLN A 783 -20.70 -18.49 -24.20
CA GLN A 783 -20.79 -17.79 -25.49
C GLN A 783 -20.63 -16.27 -25.36
N ALA A 784 -20.30 -15.63 -26.47
CA ALA A 784 -20.51 -14.22 -26.73
C ALA A 784 -21.11 -14.05 -28.14
N ASP A 785 -22.16 -13.25 -28.26
CA ASP A 785 -22.89 -13.00 -29.50
C ASP A 785 -23.07 -11.49 -29.71
N GLY A 786 -22.82 -10.98 -30.91
CA GLY A 786 -22.94 -9.55 -31.18
C GLY A 786 -22.30 -9.11 -32.50
N PRO A 787 -22.39 -7.82 -32.83
CA PRO A 787 -21.68 -7.27 -33.97
C PRO A 787 -20.15 -7.31 -33.74
N PRO A 788 -19.34 -7.31 -34.81
CA PRO A 788 -17.90 -7.14 -34.71
C PRO A 788 -17.54 -5.86 -33.94
N THR A 789 -16.70 -6.00 -32.93
CA THR A 789 -16.40 -4.92 -31.99
C THR A 789 -14.91 -4.88 -31.66
N HIS A 790 -14.27 -3.73 -31.82
CA HIS A 790 -12.90 -3.48 -31.36
C HIS A 790 -12.81 -2.05 -30.81
N PHE A 791 -12.96 -1.92 -29.49
CA PHE A 791 -13.19 -0.67 -28.74
C PHE A 791 -14.48 0.09 -29.10
N GLY A 792 -15.17 -0.31 -30.16
CA GLY A 792 -16.46 0.22 -30.62
C GLY A 792 -17.05 -0.66 -31.71
N GLN A 793 -18.33 -0.47 -32.00
CA GLN A 793 -19.03 -1.27 -33.01
C GLN A 793 -18.59 -0.84 -34.42
N TYR A 794 -18.22 -1.83 -35.25
CA TYR A 794 -17.94 -1.62 -36.68
C TYR A 794 -18.79 -2.57 -37.52
N VAL A 795 -20.01 -2.12 -37.82
CA VAL A 795 -21.04 -2.94 -38.47
C VAL A 795 -20.63 -3.37 -39.89
N THR A 796 -21.07 -4.57 -40.30
CA THR A 796 -20.58 -5.22 -41.52
C THR A 796 -20.95 -4.49 -42.82
N SER A 797 -21.99 -3.64 -42.80
CA SER A 797 -22.32 -2.77 -43.95
C SER A 797 -21.32 -1.64 -44.20
N GLN A 798 -20.37 -1.38 -43.30
CA GLN A 798 -19.34 -0.34 -43.45
C GLN A 798 -18.01 -0.88 -44.00
N TRP A 799 -17.83 -2.21 -43.98
CA TRP A 799 -16.55 -2.86 -44.31
C TRP A 799 -16.15 -2.64 -45.77
N GLN A 800 -14.86 -2.38 -46.01
CA GLN A 800 -14.31 -2.27 -47.35
C GLN A 800 -13.72 -3.61 -47.82
N ALA A 801 -13.74 -3.84 -49.14
CA ALA A 801 -13.21 -5.06 -49.72
C ALA A 801 -11.70 -5.21 -49.42
N GLY A 802 -11.30 -6.32 -48.80
CA GLY A 802 -9.91 -6.63 -48.42
C GLY A 802 -9.39 -5.86 -47.20
N GLU A 803 -10.23 -5.10 -46.49
CA GLU A 803 -9.88 -4.44 -45.23
C GLU A 803 -9.75 -5.47 -44.10
N PRO A 804 -8.63 -5.48 -43.34
CA PRO A 804 -8.53 -6.31 -42.14
C PRO A 804 -9.36 -5.69 -41.01
N VAL A 805 -10.37 -6.43 -40.53
CA VAL A 805 -11.25 -6.00 -39.43
C VAL A 805 -11.00 -6.86 -38.20
N ILE A 806 -10.65 -6.22 -37.08
CA ILE A 806 -10.46 -6.87 -35.79
C ILE A 806 -11.80 -6.91 -35.04
N SER A 807 -12.08 -8.02 -34.38
CA SER A 807 -13.18 -8.17 -33.42
C SER A 807 -12.67 -8.85 -32.16
N ALA A 808 -12.93 -8.25 -31.00
CA ALA A 808 -12.56 -8.77 -29.69
C ALA A 808 -13.81 -9.18 -28.89
N HIS A 809 -13.71 -10.29 -28.18
CA HIS A 809 -14.80 -10.87 -27.40
C HIS A 809 -14.28 -11.34 -26.04
N ARG A 810 -15.05 -11.08 -24.97
CA ARG A 810 -14.82 -11.66 -23.64
C ARG A 810 -15.94 -12.65 -23.34
N ILE A 811 -15.58 -13.91 -23.08
CA ILE A 811 -16.54 -14.98 -22.85
C ILE A 811 -16.48 -15.41 -21.37
N PRO A 812 -17.49 -15.10 -20.54
CA PRO A 812 -17.48 -15.46 -19.14
C PRO A 812 -17.68 -16.97 -18.96
N LEU A 813 -16.71 -17.65 -18.36
CA LEU A 813 -16.83 -19.07 -18.06
C LEU A 813 -17.58 -19.30 -16.74
N PRO A 814 -18.42 -20.35 -16.65
CA PRO A 814 -18.99 -20.76 -15.37
C PRO A 814 -17.89 -21.10 -14.34
N ALA A 815 -18.07 -20.65 -13.10
CA ALA A 815 -17.12 -20.91 -12.00
C ALA A 815 -17.06 -22.39 -11.57
N ASP A 816 -18.09 -23.17 -11.90
CA ASP A 816 -18.20 -24.61 -11.65
C ASP A 816 -17.87 -25.46 -12.89
N LEU A 817 -17.37 -24.84 -13.96
CA LEU A 817 -17.00 -25.54 -15.19
C LEU A 817 -15.90 -26.59 -14.90
N PRO A 818 -16.13 -27.89 -15.22
CA PRO A 818 -15.15 -28.92 -14.94
C PRO A 818 -13.83 -28.70 -15.70
N PRO A 819 -12.68 -29.13 -15.13
CA PRO A 819 -11.43 -29.12 -15.86
C PRO A 819 -11.47 -30.11 -17.04
N ASP A 820 -11.39 -29.60 -18.27
CA ASP A 820 -11.38 -30.39 -19.51
C ASP A 820 -10.86 -29.53 -20.70
N HIS A 821 -10.78 -30.14 -21.88
CA HIS A 821 -10.57 -29.44 -23.14
C HIS A 821 -11.91 -29.08 -23.80
N TYR A 822 -12.04 -27.82 -24.15
CA TYR A 822 -13.17 -27.24 -24.85
C TYR A 822 -12.72 -26.75 -26.23
N SER A 823 -13.66 -26.65 -27.17
CA SER A 823 -13.40 -26.11 -28.50
C SER A 823 -13.99 -24.71 -28.62
N ILE A 824 -13.29 -23.83 -29.33
CA ILE A 824 -13.74 -22.49 -29.68
C ILE A 824 -14.40 -22.58 -31.05
N VAL A 825 -15.67 -22.17 -31.14
CA VAL A 825 -16.47 -22.25 -32.36
C VAL A 825 -16.98 -20.87 -32.72
N VAL A 826 -16.82 -20.47 -33.98
CA VAL A 826 -17.28 -19.17 -34.50
C VAL A 826 -18.24 -19.32 -35.66
N GLY A 827 -19.09 -18.32 -35.87
CA GLY A 827 -19.91 -18.22 -37.06
C GLY A 827 -20.68 -16.92 -37.11
N TRP A 828 -21.46 -16.74 -38.17
CA TRP A 828 -22.17 -15.50 -38.49
C TRP A 828 -23.67 -15.73 -38.65
N TYR A 829 -24.47 -14.75 -38.24
CA TYR A 829 -25.92 -14.80 -38.35
C TYR A 829 -26.54 -13.41 -38.51
N TYR A 830 -27.71 -13.33 -39.15
CA TYR A 830 -28.49 -12.11 -39.19
C TYR A 830 -29.35 -12.00 -37.93
N TRP A 831 -29.20 -10.94 -37.14
CA TRP A 831 -29.76 -10.90 -35.78
C TRP A 831 -31.29 -10.90 -35.73
N GLU A 832 -31.97 -10.35 -36.75
CA GLU A 832 -33.44 -10.30 -36.77
C GLU A 832 -34.08 -11.67 -37.09
N THR A 833 -33.44 -12.50 -37.91
CA THR A 833 -34.00 -13.80 -38.37
C THR A 833 -33.29 -15.01 -37.80
N LEU A 834 -32.10 -14.82 -37.21
CA LEU A 834 -31.18 -15.86 -36.77
C LEU A 834 -30.67 -16.79 -37.88
N GLU A 835 -30.84 -16.38 -39.14
CA GLU A 835 -30.31 -17.10 -40.31
C GLU A 835 -28.78 -17.03 -40.32
N ARG A 836 -28.11 -18.19 -40.48
CA ARG A 836 -26.65 -18.32 -40.41
C ARG A 836 -26.02 -18.29 -41.80
N LEU A 837 -24.79 -17.76 -41.89
CA LEU A 837 -23.97 -17.91 -43.09
C LEU A 837 -23.43 -19.34 -43.18
N ALA A 838 -23.27 -19.84 -44.42
CA ALA A 838 -22.68 -21.15 -44.68
C ALA A 838 -21.18 -21.11 -44.44
N HIS A 839 -20.66 -22.03 -43.64
CA HIS A 839 -19.23 -22.32 -43.54
C HIS A 839 -18.80 -23.22 -44.69
N MET A 840 -17.76 -22.81 -45.40
CA MET A 840 -17.32 -23.40 -46.67
C MET A 840 -15.92 -24.00 -46.52
N THR A 841 -15.70 -25.18 -47.09
CA THR A 841 -14.37 -25.82 -47.20
C THR A 841 -13.46 -25.06 -48.18
N ASP A 842 -12.15 -25.35 -48.15
CA ASP A 842 -11.17 -24.89 -49.15
C ASP A 842 -11.56 -25.19 -50.61
N ALA A 843 -12.36 -26.25 -50.82
CA ALA A 843 -12.87 -26.67 -52.12
C ALA A 843 -14.16 -25.94 -52.54
N GLY A 844 -14.71 -25.06 -51.70
CA GLY A 844 -15.95 -24.34 -51.92
C GLY A 844 -17.22 -25.17 -51.69
N GLU A 845 -17.12 -26.28 -50.94
CA GLU A 845 -18.26 -27.11 -50.54
C GLU A 845 -18.78 -26.70 -49.15
N LEU A 846 -20.10 -26.83 -48.92
CA LEU A 846 -20.75 -26.55 -47.63
C LEU A 846 -20.27 -27.54 -46.56
N GLU A 847 -19.64 -27.04 -45.50
CA GLU A 847 -19.19 -27.82 -44.34
C GLU A 847 -20.18 -27.74 -43.16
N GLY A 848 -20.84 -26.59 -43.01
CA GLY A 848 -21.79 -26.36 -41.93
C GLY A 848 -22.22 -24.89 -41.83
N ASP A 849 -22.46 -24.44 -40.60
CA ASP A 849 -22.82 -23.04 -40.29
C ASP A 849 -21.92 -22.41 -39.20
N ALA A 850 -20.85 -23.11 -38.83
CA ALA A 850 -19.89 -22.71 -37.80
C ALA A 850 -18.55 -23.42 -38.02
N ALA A 851 -17.44 -22.74 -37.71
CA ALA A 851 -16.09 -23.28 -37.80
C ALA A 851 -15.48 -23.49 -36.40
N THR A 852 -14.73 -24.56 -36.20
CA THR A 852 -13.94 -24.78 -34.97
C THR A 852 -12.55 -24.20 -35.16
N VAL A 853 -12.24 -23.13 -34.43
CA VAL A 853 -11.06 -22.27 -34.70
C VAL A 853 -9.98 -22.34 -33.62
N GLY A 854 -10.22 -23.05 -32.53
CA GLY A 854 -9.24 -23.18 -31.45
C GLY A 854 -9.66 -24.18 -30.38
N ARG A 855 -8.75 -24.42 -29.43
CA ARG A 855 -8.99 -25.26 -28.25
C ARG A 855 -8.60 -24.52 -26.99
N LEU A 856 -9.37 -24.72 -25.93
CA LEU A 856 -9.19 -24.08 -24.63
C LEU A 856 -9.13 -25.16 -23.53
N ALA A 857 -8.05 -25.21 -22.77
CA ALA A 857 -7.96 -26.06 -21.58
C ALA A 857 -8.46 -25.31 -20.34
N VAL A 858 -9.53 -25.80 -19.72
CA VAL A 858 -9.99 -25.28 -18.43
C VAL A 858 -9.22 -25.98 -17.32
N ASP A 859 -8.44 -25.22 -16.56
CA ASP A 859 -7.53 -25.74 -15.53
C ASP A 859 -7.59 -24.84 -14.28
N PRO A 860 -8.07 -25.31 -13.13
CA PRO A 860 -8.13 -24.54 -11.89
C PRO A 860 -6.76 -24.01 -11.42
N THR A 861 -5.66 -24.59 -11.89
CA THR A 861 -4.31 -24.14 -11.56
C THR A 861 -3.82 -22.99 -12.46
N ALA A 862 -4.58 -22.64 -13.50
CA ALA A 862 -4.26 -21.53 -14.40
C ALA A 862 -4.59 -20.16 -13.83
N ALA A 863 -5.33 -20.09 -12.71
CA ALA A 863 -5.66 -18.81 -12.09
C ALA A 863 -4.37 -18.09 -11.68
N PRO A 864 -4.17 -16.81 -12.07
CA PRO A 864 -3.01 -16.06 -11.65
C PRO A 864 -2.96 -16.01 -10.12
N SER A 865 -1.78 -16.27 -9.55
CA SER A 865 -1.60 -16.13 -8.11
C SER A 865 -1.61 -14.64 -7.77
N PRO A 866 -2.57 -14.16 -6.95
CA PRO A 866 -2.67 -12.74 -6.65
C PRO A 866 -1.39 -12.26 -6.00
N ASP A 867 -0.81 -11.22 -6.57
CA ASP A 867 0.35 -10.57 -5.99
C ASP A 867 -0.03 -9.61 -4.86
N LEU A 868 0.96 -8.90 -4.30
CA LEU A 868 0.71 -8.03 -3.15
C LEU A 868 -0.24 -6.87 -3.49
N THR A 869 -0.11 -6.30 -4.68
CA THR A 869 -0.98 -5.21 -5.15
C THR A 869 -2.42 -5.69 -5.28
N CYS A 870 -2.62 -6.84 -5.92
CA CYS A 870 -3.89 -7.55 -5.98
C CYS A 870 -4.53 -7.80 -4.62
N ALA A 871 -3.75 -8.28 -3.66
CA ALA A 871 -4.27 -8.55 -2.33
C ALA A 871 -4.74 -7.26 -1.64
N ILE A 872 -3.99 -6.16 -1.80
CA ILE A 872 -4.30 -4.86 -1.18
C ILE A 872 -5.46 -4.14 -1.88
N ILE A 873 -5.48 -4.17 -3.22
CA ILE A 873 -6.50 -3.55 -4.08
C ILE A 873 -7.05 -4.65 -5.00
N PRO A 874 -8.10 -5.38 -4.59
CA PRO A 874 -8.64 -6.49 -5.39
C PRO A 874 -9.00 -6.11 -6.83
N ASP A 875 -9.52 -4.89 -7.03
CA ASP A 875 -9.88 -4.39 -8.37
C ASP A 875 -8.68 -4.27 -9.31
N SER A 876 -7.45 -4.20 -8.79
CA SER A 876 -6.23 -4.18 -9.61
C SER A 876 -5.90 -5.54 -10.23
N CYS A 877 -6.56 -6.63 -9.82
CA CYS A 877 -6.32 -7.95 -10.39
C CYS A 877 -6.82 -8.11 -11.81
N THR A 878 -7.78 -7.28 -12.24
CA THR A 878 -8.27 -7.27 -13.63
C THR A 878 -7.22 -6.77 -14.63
N SER A 879 -6.14 -6.18 -14.11
CA SER A 879 -5.02 -5.68 -14.89
C SER A 879 -3.86 -6.67 -15.01
N GLN A 880 -3.96 -7.82 -14.32
CA GLN A 880 -3.08 -8.98 -14.48
C GLN A 880 -3.68 -9.94 -15.51
#